data_AF-A0A8U0LS34-F1
#
_entry.id   AF-A0A8U0LS34-F1
#
_cell.length_a   1.000
_cell.length_b   1.000
_cell.length_c   1.000
_cell.angle_alpha   90.00
_cell.angle_beta   90.00
_cell.angle_gamma   90.00
#
_symmetry.space_group_name_H-M   'P 1'
#
loop_
_entity.id
_entity.type
_entity.pdbx_description
1 polymer ?
#
loop_
_entity_poly.entity_id
_entity_poly.type
_entity_poly.pdbx_seq_one_letter_code
_entity_poly.pdbx_strand_id
1 'polypeptide(L)'
;MRWLYLCLLVALAASETVNYEPFLNFKKTYEYKYEGLVRVGRELPDLVESAVKLRCTFEITGESPQTFVLQISNVDFEDFSGIPGKSDFSSSQKLTKRLSAEFRQPIVFEFSKGQITDIRTVPGVSNSVVNIVRGVLGFLQVTVKTTQSFYELVELGIHGVCQSSYTVEEDSKAKVLIVTKMVDVTNCQQPAAWYSGMALAPEDKLSRQRGESVVSTVKHNYTVKSTENGGLITKAFAQERQYFSPFNVKGGNSRLLALRDIELLKVSEIEKKIVIGKVQSRGNLMYKTEKDLQPIPVVMINLNDPLPKILDLIKRLAQANIYHVNSANSTDILDLIQLLRVATLENLKQIWKQVSGNDEHRRWFLDLVVEVTDERILKFLETRFKAGDITVNEAGQALVVAFNHLPAKPVSVALAQVFLTIPFSKSQPLLWNTVVLAYGSLLYRYCVYTDPCPVTVVQPLLDMAASSLSKNSEVDMVLALKALGNAAHPSSIKTLLKFLPGYSAGSEKLPIRVQGAAVQAFRLLAGRNPHNVQDIVLNLFVKKTLPAEIRMLACMVLLDTKPSMVLISAITNVLLEENDLQVASFSYSLLKGIAKSRTPDNQHLSTARNIAMKILTRKLGHLSYRYSKSMHFDWFHDDFLFGTSTDVYMLQNESLIPSKLMLKGKIHFIGRILQFIEVGVHADGIKELLAGKIPQLKKDLGDFATILNILSDWQKLPKDRPLLTTYVRMFGQEAFLMDVNGDFIQSITKSFSPTPGKESKVWAKIQDVQKGTSWHWTKPHLVYEARFMQPTCLGLPVEISKYFSIVNAVTMKVKAEISPPPKEHLRELLSSVISLQTDGFAGVTKDHFVFHGINTDLFQCGVEMKTKMVTGLPWEFGLKINIKEQKYQMNLTPSKTDTELFSVNSNVFAVLRNIEDPSLSKITPMMPESEDSQQGLPLARIILPTSRDEQSENSEVKFRQCAEAKIYGTAICIEAEAKRSHYLHEYPLYYFLGLTRFSYKLEPAKSAKPIEKIQIEVTAGIKHPQAFSEMMDLSRRVFKDTRDEITTCREHNLSSSFLANQDLGTTPDPVVTVKALSLSPPGKSLGYEAVAFYLPTAQRDNVEMIVSEVGEEANWKMCANANVDKSHSSAKAHLRWGAECQTYDVSMKVSSACQPESKTSLYTKIKWGALPSVFTIGQTIQEYIPGLSYTMGFYQKYEKNPERQAAVTVVASSTETFDMKVKIPERTIDKKAIPSPIELVGFEAVNLTT
;
A
#
# COMPACT_ATOMS: atom_id res chain seq x y z
N MET A 1 78.38 -5.43 -43.30
CA MET A 1 77.54 -6.50 -42.69
C MET A 1 77.75 -6.63 -41.18
N ARG A 2 78.97 -6.86 -40.65
CA ARG A 2 79.20 -6.97 -39.19
C ARG A 2 78.76 -5.76 -38.34
N TRP A 3 78.94 -4.54 -38.86
CA TRP A 3 78.47 -3.31 -38.18
C TRP A 3 76.94 -3.17 -38.15
N LEU A 4 76.25 -3.69 -39.18
CA LEU A 4 74.78 -3.71 -39.24
C LEU A 4 74.21 -4.73 -38.23
N TYR A 5 74.85 -5.89 -38.08
CA TYR A 5 74.52 -6.86 -37.04
C TYR A 5 74.79 -6.32 -35.63
N LEU A 6 75.87 -5.55 -35.43
CA LEU A 6 76.16 -4.93 -34.13
C LEU A 6 75.15 -3.80 -33.81
N CYS A 7 74.77 -2.97 -34.77
CA CYS A 7 73.72 -1.96 -34.59
C CYS A 7 72.33 -2.60 -34.39
N LEU A 8 72.03 -3.72 -35.05
CA LEU A 8 70.80 -4.50 -34.80
C LEU A 8 70.82 -5.14 -33.41
N LEU A 9 71.95 -5.71 -32.97
CA LEU A 9 72.09 -6.28 -31.62
C LEU A 9 72.07 -5.22 -30.53
N VAL A 10 72.62 -4.03 -30.77
CA VAL A 10 72.54 -2.88 -29.84
C VAL A 10 71.15 -2.24 -29.86
N ALA A 11 70.45 -2.21 -31.00
CA ALA A 11 69.04 -1.79 -31.07
C ALA A 11 68.07 -2.81 -30.43
N LEU A 12 68.37 -4.12 -30.54
CA LEU A 12 67.66 -5.20 -29.84
C LEU A 12 67.99 -5.25 -28.34
N ALA A 13 69.23 -4.91 -27.94
CA ALA A 13 69.62 -4.80 -26.53
C ALA A 13 69.13 -3.49 -25.88
N ALA A 14 68.90 -2.43 -26.66
CA ALA A 14 68.33 -1.16 -26.20
C ALA A 14 66.78 -1.17 -26.17
N SER A 15 66.12 -2.21 -26.69
CA SER A 15 64.69 -2.46 -26.50
C SER A 15 64.45 -3.53 -25.45
N GLU A 16 64.89 -3.32 -24.20
CA GLU A 16 64.23 -4.00 -23.08
C GLU A 16 62.79 -3.47 -23.03
N THR A 17 61.88 -4.13 -23.74
CA THR A 17 60.45 -3.82 -23.67
C THR A 17 59.98 -4.13 -22.26
N VAL A 18 59.75 -3.08 -21.47
CA VAL A 18 59.22 -3.21 -20.12
C VAL A 18 57.84 -3.87 -20.21
N ASN A 19 57.74 -5.10 -19.71
CA ASN A 19 56.50 -5.86 -19.74
C ASN A 19 55.75 -5.71 -18.42
N TYR A 20 54.60 -5.03 -18.49
CA TYR A 20 53.69 -4.82 -17.37
C TYR A 20 52.44 -5.73 -17.42
N GLU A 21 52.36 -6.67 -18.37
CA GLU A 21 51.26 -7.64 -18.43
C GLU A 21 51.25 -8.51 -17.14
N PRO A 22 50.14 -8.57 -16.39
CA PRO A 22 50.10 -9.28 -15.11
C PRO A 22 50.51 -10.74 -15.22
N PHE A 23 51.51 -11.13 -14.41
CA PHE A 23 52.12 -12.46 -14.48
C PHE A 23 52.43 -13.03 -13.09
N LEU A 24 52.14 -14.31 -12.91
CA LEU A 24 52.56 -15.12 -11.77
C LEU A 24 53.43 -16.27 -12.27
N ASN A 25 54.62 -16.43 -11.69
CA ASN A 25 55.53 -17.51 -12.03
C ASN A 25 55.12 -18.80 -11.31
N PHE A 26 54.82 -19.86 -12.06
CA PHE A 26 54.39 -21.15 -11.49
C PHE A 26 55.46 -21.86 -10.65
N LYS A 27 56.71 -21.37 -10.62
CA LYS A 27 57.80 -21.89 -9.79
C LYS A 27 57.97 -21.13 -8.47
N LYS A 28 57.14 -20.13 -8.20
CA LYS A 28 57.26 -19.24 -7.04
C LYS A 28 56.03 -19.31 -6.15
N THR A 29 56.24 -18.86 -4.91
CA THR A 29 55.20 -18.57 -3.92
C THR A 29 55.19 -17.07 -3.63
N TYR A 30 53.99 -16.49 -3.57
CA TYR A 30 53.75 -15.06 -3.34
C TYR A 30 52.92 -14.89 -2.07
N GLU A 31 53.47 -14.22 -1.07
CA GLU A 31 52.81 -13.95 0.19
C GLU A 31 52.29 -12.51 0.22
N TYR A 32 50.99 -12.34 0.47
CA TYR A 32 50.32 -11.05 0.54
C TYR A 32 49.66 -10.85 1.90
N LYS A 33 49.69 -9.60 2.36
CA LYS A 33 48.79 -9.11 3.41
C LYS A 33 47.47 -8.66 2.78
N TYR A 34 46.35 -8.95 3.44
CA TYR A 34 45.02 -8.50 3.03
C TYR A 34 44.29 -7.83 4.20
N GLU A 35 43.66 -6.70 3.92
CA GLU A 35 42.67 -6.08 4.80
C GLU A 35 41.42 -5.75 3.97
N GLY A 36 40.25 -6.11 4.49
CA GLY A 36 38.95 -5.77 3.93
C GLY A 36 38.05 -5.16 4.99
N LEU A 37 37.39 -4.05 4.68
CA LEU A 37 36.49 -3.33 5.58
C LEU A 37 35.20 -3.02 4.84
N VAL A 38 34.06 -3.36 5.42
CA VAL A 38 32.76 -2.82 5.01
C VAL A 38 32.18 -1.99 6.14
N ARG A 39 31.65 -0.83 5.79
CA ARG A 39 31.08 0.13 6.72
C ARG A 39 29.77 0.66 6.15
N VAL A 40 28.73 0.66 6.95
CA VAL A 40 27.38 1.09 6.56
C VAL A 40 26.90 2.15 7.55
N GLY A 41 26.49 3.29 7.01
CA GLY A 41 26.19 4.47 7.82
C GLY A 41 25.90 5.69 6.96
N ARG A 42 26.34 6.86 7.39
CA ARG A 42 26.06 8.14 6.72
C ARG A 42 27.25 9.10 6.63
N GLU A 43 28.41 8.71 7.17
CA GLU A 43 29.65 9.52 7.15
C GLU A 43 29.48 10.90 7.80
N LEU A 44 28.57 11.03 8.77
CA LEU A 44 28.42 12.24 9.56
C LEU A 44 29.09 12.07 10.92
N PRO A 45 29.72 13.13 11.45
CA PRO A 45 30.20 13.11 12.82
C PRO A 45 29.03 12.81 13.77
N ASP A 46 29.33 12.09 14.85
CA ASP A 46 28.40 11.79 15.95
C ASP A 46 27.22 10.84 15.65
N LEU A 47 27.13 10.28 14.44
CA LEU A 47 26.19 9.19 14.15
C LEU A 47 26.83 7.81 14.34
N VAL A 48 26.04 6.87 14.83
CA VAL A 48 26.45 5.47 14.96
C VAL A 48 26.45 4.80 13.60
N GLU A 49 27.53 4.07 13.29
CA GLU A 49 27.67 3.26 12.08
C GLU A 49 27.92 1.79 12.45
N SER A 50 27.63 0.89 11.49
CA SER A 50 27.97 -0.53 11.61
C SER A 50 29.09 -0.87 10.64
N ALA A 51 30.08 -1.65 11.08
CA ALA A 51 31.16 -2.10 10.20
C ALA A 51 31.68 -3.48 10.61
N VAL A 52 32.26 -4.18 9.63
CA VAL A 52 33.07 -5.40 9.87
C VAL A 52 34.38 -5.32 9.12
N LYS A 53 35.42 -5.92 9.69
CA LYS A 53 36.76 -5.95 9.13
C LYS A 53 37.29 -7.38 9.12
N LEU A 54 37.93 -7.75 8.02
CA LEU A 54 38.61 -9.03 7.84
C LEU A 54 40.08 -8.75 7.53
N ARG A 55 40.97 -9.29 8.35
CA ARG A 55 42.41 -9.28 8.13
C ARG A 55 42.91 -10.70 7.94
N CYS A 56 43.77 -10.91 6.97
CA CYS A 56 44.45 -12.19 6.80
C CYS A 56 45.74 -12.04 6.00
N THR A 57 46.54 -13.10 6.00
CA THR A 57 47.61 -13.30 5.04
C THR A 57 47.21 -14.40 4.07
N PHE A 58 47.60 -14.27 2.80
CA PHE A 58 47.38 -15.33 1.83
C PHE A 58 48.62 -15.58 0.99
N GLU A 59 48.81 -16.85 0.65
CA GLU A 59 49.89 -17.33 -0.20
C GLU A 59 49.32 -17.85 -1.51
N ILE A 60 49.92 -17.42 -2.62
CA ILE A 60 49.66 -17.96 -3.95
C ILE A 60 50.87 -18.79 -4.37
N THR A 61 50.67 -20.09 -4.54
CA THR A 61 51.71 -21.03 -4.96
C THR A 61 51.40 -21.60 -6.33
N GLY A 62 52.40 -21.65 -7.21
CA GLY A 62 52.26 -22.25 -8.54
C GLY A 62 52.13 -23.78 -8.52
N GLU A 63 51.18 -24.32 -9.29
CA GLU A 63 51.00 -25.76 -9.50
C GLU A 63 51.34 -26.16 -10.93
N SER A 64 50.86 -25.38 -11.90
CA SER A 64 51.13 -25.53 -13.34
C SER A 64 51.19 -24.15 -14.02
N PRO A 65 51.59 -24.04 -15.30
CA PRO A 65 51.74 -22.74 -15.98
C PRO A 65 50.52 -21.81 -15.92
N GLN A 66 49.31 -22.34 -15.76
CA GLN A 66 48.06 -21.56 -15.66
C GLN A 66 47.26 -21.88 -14.39
N THR A 67 47.80 -22.70 -13.48
CA THR A 67 47.07 -23.17 -12.29
C THR A 67 47.84 -22.82 -11.03
N PHE A 68 47.14 -22.22 -10.08
CA PHE A 68 47.70 -21.73 -8.83
C PHE A 68 46.82 -22.16 -7.65
N VAL A 69 47.44 -22.28 -6.49
CA VAL A 69 46.77 -22.60 -5.23
C VAL A 69 46.85 -21.40 -4.29
N LEU A 70 45.71 -20.95 -3.80
CA LEU A 70 45.56 -19.93 -2.76
C LEU A 70 45.37 -20.61 -1.40
N GLN A 71 46.21 -20.25 -0.42
CA GLN A 71 46.09 -20.66 0.98
C GLN A 71 45.96 -19.42 1.86
N ILE A 72 44.92 -19.36 2.69
CA ILE A 72 44.66 -18.21 3.57
C ILE A 72 44.97 -18.60 5.03
N SER A 73 45.67 -17.72 5.74
CA SER A 73 46.15 -17.90 7.11
C SER A 73 45.98 -16.61 7.93
N ASN A 74 46.22 -16.70 9.25
CA ASN A 74 46.15 -15.55 10.18
C ASN A 74 44.86 -14.73 10.06
N VAL A 75 43.72 -15.41 9.94
CA VAL A 75 42.41 -14.79 9.80
C VAL A 75 42.01 -14.12 11.12
N ASP A 76 41.61 -12.86 11.04
CA ASP A 76 41.04 -12.10 12.15
C ASP A 76 39.80 -11.34 11.64
N PHE A 77 38.69 -11.52 12.35
CA PHE A 77 37.41 -10.88 12.05
C PHE A 77 37.02 -9.98 13.21
N GLU A 78 36.80 -8.71 12.91
CA GLU A 78 36.40 -7.68 13.87
C GLU A 78 35.05 -7.08 13.48
N ASP A 79 34.25 -6.75 14.47
CA ASP A 79 32.99 -6.04 14.31
C ASP A 79 32.99 -4.68 15.01
N PHE A 80 32.14 -3.78 14.53
CA PHE A 80 32.03 -2.41 15.02
C PHE A 80 30.57 -1.95 14.96
N SER A 81 30.11 -1.35 16.06
CA SER A 81 28.81 -0.66 16.16
C SER A 81 29.00 0.51 17.11
N GLY A 82 29.16 1.71 16.57
CA GLY A 82 29.53 2.88 17.38
C GLY A 82 29.77 4.12 16.53
N ILE A 83 30.20 5.20 17.17
CA ILE A 83 30.54 6.45 16.48
C ILE A 83 31.99 6.33 15.98
N PRO A 84 32.25 6.48 14.66
CA PRO A 84 33.61 6.41 14.12
C PRO A 84 34.56 7.37 14.84
N GLY A 85 35.70 6.86 15.31
CA GLY A 85 36.73 7.64 16.04
C GLY A 85 36.49 7.76 17.55
N LYS A 86 35.30 7.41 18.07
CA LYS A 86 35.02 7.34 19.51
C LYS A 86 34.88 5.91 20.03
N SER A 87 34.51 4.98 19.16
CA SER A 87 34.36 3.56 19.49
C SER A 87 35.43 2.72 18.78
N ASP A 88 35.78 1.58 19.38
CA ASP A 88 36.78 0.65 18.85
C ASP A 88 36.13 -0.58 18.20
N PHE A 89 36.90 -1.26 17.36
CA PHE A 89 36.56 -2.58 16.83
C PHE A 89 36.71 -3.66 17.91
N SER A 90 35.83 -4.65 17.91
CA SER A 90 35.94 -5.83 18.79
C SER A 90 36.08 -7.12 17.98
N SER A 91 36.99 -7.99 18.40
CA SER A 91 37.25 -9.28 17.73
C SER A 91 36.14 -10.30 17.99
N SER A 92 35.63 -10.92 16.92
CA SER A 92 34.59 -11.96 16.98
C SER A 92 35.21 -13.37 16.97
N GLN A 93 35.83 -13.78 18.08
CA GLN A 93 36.69 -14.98 18.15
C GLN A 93 36.04 -16.28 17.61
N LYS A 94 34.75 -16.53 17.88
CA LYS A 94 34.07 -17.75 17.40
C LYS A 94 33.89 -17.74 15.88
N LEU A 95 33.48 -16.60 15.33
CA LEU A 95 33.34 -16.44 13.88
C LEU A 95 34.71 -16.52 13.17
N THR A 96 35.75 -15.91 13.76
CA THR A 96 37.14 -16.03 13.29
C THR A 96 37.57 -17.50 13.20
N LYS A 97 37.27 -18.32 14.23
CA LYS A 97 37.60 -19.75 14.23
C LYS A 97 36.86 -20.51 13.12
N ARG A 98 35.56 -20.23 12.91
CA ARG A 98 34.76 -20.85 11.84
C ARG A 98 35.29 -20.48 10.45
N LEU A 99 35.50 -19.19 10.18
CA LEU A 99 36.08 -18.71 8.92
C LEU A 99 37.46 -19.30 8.67
N SER A 100 38.32 -19.35 9.70
CA SER A 100 39.64 -19.97 9.61
C SER A 100 39.57 -21.44 9.18
N ALA A 101 38.59 -22.21 9.65
CA ALA A 101 38.45 -23.61 9.29
C ALA A 101 38.12 -23.81 7.81
N GLU A 102 37.28 -22.93 7.23
CA GLU A 102 36.94 -22.95 5.81
C GLU A 102 38.09 -22.41 4.94
N PHE A 103 38.72 -21.29 5.34
CA PHE A 103 39.83 -20.65 4.62
C PHE A 103 41.12 -21.50 4.56
N ARG A 104 41.29 -22.45 5.50
CA ARG A 104 42.39 -23.43 5.47
C ARG A 104 42.29 -24.44 4.33
N GLN A 105 41.10 -24.62 3.74
CA GLN A 105 40.93 -25.54 2.62
C GLN A 105 41.63 -24.97 1.37
N PRO A 106 42.32 -25.81 0.57
CA PRO A 106 43.01 -25.33 -0.63
C PRO A 106 42.01 -24.82 -1.67
N ILE A 107 42.32 -23.66 -2.24
CA ILE A 107 41.55 -23.07 -3.35
C ILE A 107 42.42 -23.02 -4.58
N VAL A 108 42.02 -23.75 -5.61
CA VAL A 108 42.74 -23.83 -6.88
C VAL A 108 42.07 -22.90 -7.87
N PHE A 109 42.82 -22.02 -8.52
CA PHE A 109 42.28 -21.13 -9.54
C PHE A 109 43.12 -21.17 -10.81
N GLU A 110 42.47 -20.92 -11.94
CA GLU A 110 43.12 -20.80 -13.23
C GLU A 110 43.37 -19.33 -13.55
N PHE A 111 44.62 -19.01 -13.89
CA PHE A 111 45.07 -17.64 -14.15
C PHE A 111 45.97 -17.57 -15.36
N SER A 112 45.64 -16.71 -16.31
CA SER A 112 46.43 -16.47 -17.51
C SER A 112 46.24 -15.03 -17.98
N LYS A 113 47.32 -14.28 -18.22
CA LYS A 113 47.30 -12.92 -18.78
C LYS A 113 46.33 -11.97 -18.05
N GLY A 114 46.36 -11.95 -16.72
CA GLY A 114 45.49 -11.08 -15.92
C GLY A 114 44.02 -11.52 -15.86
N GLN A 115 43.67 -12.74 -16.28
CA GLN A 115 42.30 -13.26 -16.32
C GLN A 115 42.14 -14.52 -15.48
N ILE A 116 41.06 -14.58 -14.69
CA ILE A 116 40.65 -15.74 -13.90
C ILE A 116 39.46 -16.44 -14.55
N THR A 117 39.63 -17.71 -14.94
CA THR A 117 38.63 -18.47 -15.69
C THR A 117 37.80 -19.41 -14.82
N ASP A 118 38.41 -20.09 -13.85
CA ASP A 118 37.75 -21.04 -12.96
C ASP A 118 38.32 -21.00 -11.53
N ILE A 119 37.46 -21.28 -10.55
CA ILE A 119 37.79 -21.39 -9.13
C ILE A 119 37.29 -22.74 -8.63
N ARG A 120 38.16 -23.53 -8.01
CA ARG A 120 37.91 -24.89 -7.54
C ARG A 120 38.26 -25.04 -6.07
N THR A 121 37.43 -25.76 -5.32
CA THR A 121 37.72 -26.11 -3.91
C THR A 121 36.96 -27.36 -3.49
N VAL A 122 37.15 -27.82 -2.26
CA VAL A 122 36.48 -29.01 -1.72
C VAL A 122 34.97 -28.77 -1.50
N PRO A 123 34.11 -29.80 -1.55
CA PRO A 123 32.66 -29.64 -1.44
C PRO A 123 32.14 -29.00 -0.13
N GLY A 124 32.91 -29.04 0.95
CA GLY A 124 32.51 -28.52 2.26
C GLY A 124 32.65 -27.01 2.47
N VAL A 125 33.26 -26.27 1.53
CA VAL A 125 33.44 -24.81 1.65
C VAL A 125 32.18 -24.07 1.21
N SER A 126 31.64 -23.21 2.06
CA SER A 126 30.42 -22.42 1.82
C SER A 126 30.55 -21.50 0.59
N ASN A 127 29.44 -21.15 -0.05
CA ASN A 127 29.50 -20.16 -1.16
C ASN A 127 29.91 -18.78 -0.65
N SER A 128 29.53 -18.42 0.58
CA SER A 128 29.93 -17.17 1.24
C SER A 128 31.46 -17.03 1.29
N VAL A 129 32.18 -18.07 1.72
CA VAL A 129 33.65 -18.08 1.75
C VAL A 129 34.25 -18.02 0.33
N VAL A 130 33.71 -18.79 -0.62
CA VAL A 130 34.20 -18.74 -2.01
C VAL A 130 33.96 -17.37 -2.65
N ASN A 131 32.87 -16.67 -2.31
CA ASN A 131 32.63 -15.31 -2.79
C ASN A 131 33.60 -14.29 -2.18
N ILE A 132 33.95 -14.40 -0.89
CA ILE A 132 35.01 -13.57 -0.30
C ILE A 132 36.34 -13.79 -1.05
N VAL A 133 36.63 -15.04 -1.40
CA VAL A 133 37.82 -15.40 -2.19
C VAL A 133 37.76 -14.82 -3.61
N ARG A 134 36.59 -14.76 -4.26
CA ARG A 134 36.42 -14.01 -5.51
C ARG A 134 36.75 -12.53 -5.33
N GLY A 135 36.39 -11.95 -4.18
CA GLY A 135 36.82 -10.61 -3.78
C GLY A 135 38.34 -10.48 -3.80
N VAL A 136 39.04 -11.35 -3.05
CA VAL A 136 40.51 -11.38 -2.97
C VAL A 136 41.16 -11.55 -4.35
N LEU A 137 40.79 -12.63 -5.06
CA LEU A 137 41.31 -12.95 -6.39
C LEU A 137 40.98 -11.86 -7.43
N GLY A 138 39.93 -11.08 -7.22
CA GLY A 138 39.58 -9.97 -8.10
C GLY A 138 40.65 -8.87 -8.22
N PHE A 139 41.66 -8.83 -7.33
CA PHE A 139 42.82 -7.96 -7.53
C PHE A 139 43.75 -8.43 -8.67
N LEU A 140 43.72 -9.71 -9.02
CA LEU A 140 44.52 -10.25 -10.13
C LEU A 140 43.85 -10.01 -11.50
N GLN A 141 42.54 -9.67 -11.49
CA GLN A 141 41.73 -9.43 -12.68
C GLN A 141 41.93 -8.00 -13.21
N VAL A 142 43.04 -7.78 -13.92
CA VAL A 142 43.42 -6.48 -14.49
C VAL A 142 44.01 -6.65 -15.88
N THR A 143 43.54 -5.85 -16.85
CA THR A 143 44.06 -5.84 -18.22
C THR A 143 44.91 -4.59 -18.41
N VAL A 144 46.23 -4.74 -18.57
CA VAL A 144 47.16 -3.61 -18.72
C VAL A 144 47.52 -3.41 -20.19
N LYS A 145 47.27 -2.20 -20.72
CA LYS A 145 47.77 -1.74 -22.03
C LYS A 145 48.77 -0.61 -21.83
N THR A 146 50.01 -0.81 -22.27
CA THR A 146 51.10 0.18 -22.13
C THR A 146 51.14 1.20 -23.27
N THR A 147 50.42 0.98 -24.36
CA THR A 147 50.41 1.85 -25.54
C THR A 147 49.46 3.05 -25.42
N GLN A 148 48.60 3.08 -24.39
CA GLN A 148 47.54 4.07 -24.21
C GLN A 148 47.44 4.47 -22.74
N SER A 149 47.39 5.77 -22.47
CA SER A 149 47.22 6.30 -21.10
C SER A 149 45.78 6.21 -20.59
N PHE A 150 44.79 6.16 -21.50
CA PHE A 150 43.38 5.92 -21.19
C PHE A 150 42.76 4.95 -22.20
N TYR A 151 41.95 4.01 -21.72
CA TYR A 151 41.18 3.10 -22.56
C TYR A 151 39.96 2.54 -21.82
N GLU A 152 39.00 2.07 -22.58
CA GLU A 152 37.81 1.38 -22.05
C GLU A 152 37.68 -0.01 -22.65
N LEU A 153 37.10 -0.92 -21.87
CA LEU A 153 36.81 -2.28 -22.30
C LEU A 153 35.69 -2.90 -21.46
N VAL A 154 35.02 -3.89 -22.02
CA VAL A 154 34.06 -4.73 -21.31
C VAL A 154 34.79 -5.96 -20.80
N GLU A 155 34.73 -6.22 -19.50
CA GLU A 155 35.41 -7.37 -18.90
C GLU A 155 34.63 -8.00 -17.75
N LEU A 156 35.00 -9.25 -17.44
CA LEU A 156 34.49 -10.00 -16.32
C LEU A 156 35.07 -9.48 -15.00
N GLY A 157 34.21 -9.25 -14.02
CA GLY A 157 34.54 -8.96 -12.64
C GLY A 157 33.55 -9.61 -11.69
N ILE A 158 33.68 -9.29 -10.40
CA ILE A 158 32.79 -9.84 -9.37
C ILE A 158 31.33 -9.36 -9.53
N HIS A 159 31.14 -8.15 -10.03
CA HIS A 159 29.85 -7.54 -10.34
C HIS A 159 29.24 -8.03 -11.67
N GLY A 160 29.93 -8.91 -12.41
CA GLY A 160 29.48 -9.40 -13.71
C GLY A 160 30.37 -8.96 -14.88
N VAL A 161 29.80 -8.91 -16.08
CA VAL A 161 30.50 -8.44 -17.29
C VAL A 161 30.12 -6.98 -17.53
N CYS A 162 31.02 -6.05 -17.20
CA CYS A 162 30.72 -4.62 -17.10
C CYS A 162 31.73 -3.75 -17.87
N GLN A 163 31.29 -2.54 -18.26
CA GLN A 163 32.18 -1.53 -18.83
C GLN A 163 33.17 -1.06 -17.76
N SER A 164 34.45 -1.02 -18.11
CA SER A 164 35.52 -0.51 -17.25
C SER A 164 36.39 0.50 -18.00
N SER A 165 36.73 1.58 -17.32
CA SER A 165 37.62 2.63 -17.83
C SER A 165 38.93 2.62 -17.06
N TYR A 166 40.04 2.72 -17.78
CA TYR A 166 41.39 2.59 -17.24
C TYR A 166 42.19 3.86 -17.48
N THR A 167 42.98 4.27 -16.48
CA THR A 167 44.06 5.25 -16.63
C THR A 167 45.37 4.64 -16.17
N VAL A 168 46.43 4.88 -16.92
CA VAL A 168 47.75 4.29 -16.70
C VAL A 168 48.83 5.37 -16.65
N GLU A 169 49.64 5.36 -15.60
CA GLU A 169 50.75 6.27 -15.37
C GLU A 169 52.04 5.46 -15.13
N GLU A 170 53.08 5.69 -15.93
CA GLU A 170 54.35 4.96 -15.84
C GLU A 170 55.42 5.79 -15.12
N ASP A 171 55.99 5.24 -14.05
CA ASP A 171 57.26 5.71 -13.49
C ASP A 171 58.40 4.87 -14.07
N SER A 172 58.97 5.41 -15.16
CA SER A 172 60.06 4.79 -15.91
C SER A 172 61.34 4.61 -15.09
N LYS A 173 61.58 5.42 -14.05
CA LYS A 173 62.77 5.30 -13.19
C LYS A 173 62.63 4.15 -12.19
N ALA A 174 61.42 3.95 -11.66
CA ALA A 174 61.15 2.88 -10.70
C ALA A 174 60.79 1.54 -11.37
N LYS A 175 60.61 1.50 -12.70
CA LYS A 175 60.00 0.37 -13.46
C LYS A 175 58.65 -0.03 -12.83
N VAL A 176 57.86 0.97 -12.46
CA VAL A 176 56.55 0.81 -11.80
C VAL A 176 55.46 1.46 -12.66
N LEU A 177 54.32 0.80 -12.75
CA LEU A 177 53.13 1.27 -13.43
C LEU A 177 52.01 1.45 -12.40
N ILE A 178 51.41 2.63 -12.37
CA ILE A 178 50.22 2.93 -11.58
C ILE A 178 49.01 2.79 -12.51
N VAL A 179 48.09 1.90 -12.16
CA VAL A 179 46.87 1.67 -12.94
C VAL A 179 45.67 2.01 -12.08
N THR A 180 44.82 2.91 -12.55
CA THR A 180 43.50 3.15 -11.96
C THR A 180 42.43 2.59 -12.87
N LYS A 181 41.54 1.78 -12.31
CA LYS A 181 40.40 1.17 -12.98
C LYS A 181 39.12 1.66 -12.33
N MET A 182 38.17 2.11 -13.14
CA MET A 182 36.82 2.49 -12.72
C MET A 182 35.85 1.51 -13.36
N VAL A 183 34.97 0.89 -12.57
CA VAL A 183 33.98 -0.06 -13.08
C VAL A 183 32.60 0.57 -13.04
N ASP A 184 31.94 0.65 -14.20
CA ASP A 184 30.55 1.09 -14.29
C ASP A 184 29.61 -0.11 -14.06
N VAL A 185 29.19 -0.27 -12.81
CA VAL A 185 28.26 -1.34 -12.41
C VAL A 185 26.81 -1.08 -12.84
N THR A 186 26.51 0.09 -13.41
CA THR A 186 25.21 0.38 -14.01
C THR A 186 25.15 -0.06 -15.49
N ASN A 187 26.31 -0.17 -16.13
CA ASN A 187 26.46 -0.58 -17.52
C ASN A 187 27.13 -1.96 -17.65
N CYS A 188 26.35 -3.01 -17.34
CA CYS A 188 26.78 -4.40 -17.44
C CYS A 188 25.96 -5.19 -18.46
N GLN A 189 26.63 -5.98 -19.30
CA GLN A 189 25.98 -6.93 -20.20
C GLN A 189 25.39 -8.11 -19.44
N GLN A 190 26.07 -8.55 -18.38
CA GLN A 190 25.63 -9.62 -17.48
C GLN A 190 25.83 -9.16 -16.03
N PRO A 191 24.91 -8.37 -15.45
CA PRO A 191 25.04 -7.89 -14.09
C PRO A 191 24.87 -9.02 -13.08
N ALA A 192 25.72 -9.05 -12.05
CA ALA A 192 25.52 -9.86 -10.86
C ALA A 192 24.60 -9.12 -9.87
N ALA A 193 23.38 -8.79 -10.27
CA ALA A 193 22.38 -8.18 -9.40
C ALA A 193 21.01 -8.84 -9.61
N TRP A 194 20.20 -8.91 -8.57
CA TRP A 194 18.89 -9.57 -8.64
C TRP A 194 17.84 -8.87 -7.80
N TYR A 195 16.61 -8.88 -8.32
CA TYR A 195 15.42 -8.34 -7.69
C TYR A 195 14.47 -9.48 -7.33
N SER A 196 13.89 -9.43 -6.13
CA SER A 196 12.83 -10.32 -5.69
C SER A 196 11.63 -9.52 -5.18
N GLY A 197 10.42 -10.03 -5.40
CA GLY A 197 9.17 -9.40 -4.93
C GLY A 197 8.70 -8.15 -5.69
N MET A 198 9.36 -7.77 -6.80
CA MET A 198 9.06 -6.52 -7.53
C MET A 198 8.37 -6.70 -8.88
N ALA A 199 8.04 -7.93 -9.30
CA ALA A 199 7.47 -8.23 -10.62
C ALA A 199 6.14 -7.52 -10.91
N LEU A 200 5.36 -7.20 -9.87
CA LEU A 200 4.07 -6.51 -9.97
C LEU A 200 4.16 -4.99 -9.77
N ALA A 201 5.38 -4.45 -9.59
CA ALA A 201 5.67 -3.03 -9.46
C ALA A 201 6.51 -2.58 -10.67
N PRO A 202 5.90 -2.34 -11.85
CA PRO A 202 6.62 -1.90 -13.05
C PRO A 202 7.42 -0.62 -12.80
N GLU A 203 8.52 -0.48 -13.53
CA GLU A 203 9.38 0.69 -13.45
C GLU A 203 8.73 1.93 -14.08
N ASP A 204 8.86 3.06 -13.38
CA ASP A 204 8.58 4.39 -13.88
C ASP A 204 9.87 5.07 -14.33
N LYS A 205 10.14 4.95 -15.63
CA LYS A 205 11.34 5.50 -16.27
C LYS A 205 11.51 7.01 -16.02
N LEU A 206 10.40 7.77 -15.99
CA LEU A 206 10.46 9.22 -15.80
C LEU A 206 10.81 9.57 -14.36
N SER A 207 10.25 8.86 -13.39
CA SER A 207 10.67 8.99 -11.99
C SER A 207 12.15 8.64 -11.82
N ARG A 208 12.63 7.55 -12.41
CA ARG A 208 14.05 7.15 -12.35
C ARG A 208 14.99 8.19 -12.96
N GLN A 209 14.60 8.82 -14.08
CA GLN A 209 15.36 9.91 -14.69
C GLN A 209 15.45 11.15 -13.78
N ARG A 210 14.45 11.40 -12.93
CA ARG A 210 14.49 12.49 -11.93
C ARG A 210 15.42 12.15 -10.76
N GLY A 211 15.61 10.86 -10.46
CA GLY A 211 16.72 10.39 -9.64
C GLY A 211 16.67 8.89 -9.35
N GLU A 212 17.85 8.29 -9.35
CA GLU A 212 18.05 6.87 -9.06
C GLU A 212 18.15 6.63 -7.56
N SER A 213 17.51 5.55 -7.11
CA SER A 213 17.50 5.19 -5.69
C SER A 213 18.76 4.45 -5.24
N VAL A 214 19.53 3.89 -6.17
CA VAL A 214 20.79 3.21 -5.89
C VAL A 214 21.85 3.71 -6.87
N VAL A 215 22.93 4.25 -6.33
CA VAL A 215 24.10 4.68 -7.12
C VAL A 215 25.34 4.05 -6.53
N SER A 216 26.12 3.35 -7.35
CA SER A 216 27.35 2.68 -6.95
C SER A 216 28.54 3.17 -7.76
N THR A 217 29.67 3.39 -7.09
CA THR A 217 30.95 3.73 -7.72
C THR A 217 32.02 2.75 -7.27
N VAL A 218 32.76 2.16 -8.20
CA VAL A 218 33.81 1.18 -7.91
C VAL A 218 35.12 1.65 -8.53
N LYS A 219 36.15 1.83 -7.70
CA LYS A 219 37.49 2.27 -8.09
C LYS A 219 38.53 1.27 -7.58
N HIS A 220 39.46 0.89 -8.44
CA HIS A 220 40.65 0.12 -8.10
C HIS A 220 41.91 0.90 -8.47
N ASN A 221 42.92 0.84 -7.62
CA ASN A 221 44.25 1.36 -7.86
C ASN A 221 45.25 0.21 -7.72
N TYR A 222 46.17 0.09 -8.66
CA TYR A 222 47.19 -0.95 -8.69
C TYR A 222 48.58 -0.32 -8.82
N THR A 223 49.55 -0.94 -8.15
CA THR A 223 50.98 -0.70 -8.36
C THR A 223 51.58 -1.98 -8.94
N VAL A 224 51.97 -1.92 -10.20
CA VAL A 224 52.52 -3.05 -10.96
C VAL A 224 54.00 -2.80 -11.20
N LYS A 225 54.85 -3.68 -10.67
CA LYS A 225 56.30 -3.62 -10.88
C LYS A 225 56.69 -4.55 -12.01
N SER A 226 57.47 -4.07 -12.98
CA SER A 226 57.99 -4.93 -14.04
C SER A 226 59.01 -5.93 -13.49
N THR A 227 58.90 -7.19 -13.94
CA THR A 227 59.88 -8.26 -13.74
C THR A 227 60.29 -8.85 -15.09
N GLU A 228 61.32 -9.71 -15.12
CA GLU A 228 61.79 -10.39 -16.35
C GLU A 228 60.68 -11.15 -17.11
N ASN A 229 59.66 -11.63 -16.40
CA ASN A 229 58.59 -12.46 -16.97
C ASN A 229 57.26 -11.70 -17.19
N GLY A 230 57.12 -10.48 -16.66
CA GLY A 230 55.88 -9.71 -16.70
C GLY A 230 55.68 -8.80 -15.49
N GLY A 231 54.51 -8.16 -15.41
CA GLY A 231 54.13 -7.25 -14.33
C GLY A 231 53.68 -7.99 -13.07
N LEU A 232 54.30 -7.69 -11.93
CA LEU A 232 53.90 -8.20 -10.62
C LEU A 232 53.13 -7.13 -9.85
N ILE A 233 51.93 -7.47 -9.39
CA ILE A 233 51.12 -6.59 -8.54
C ILE A 233 51.73 -6.59 -7.14
N THR A 234 52.33 -5.47 -6.75
CA THR A 234 52.96 -5.31 -5.42
C THR A 234 51.99 -4.69 -4.42
N LYS A 235 51.12 -3.80 -4.88
CA LYS A 235 50.04 -3.20 -4.08
C LYS A 235 48.78 -3.07 -4.91
N ALA A 236 47.63 -3.29 -4.31
CA ALA A 236 46.36 -2.94 -4.91
C ALA A 236 45.37 -2.49 -3.82
N PHE A 237 44.54 -1.51 -4.15
CA PHE A 237 43.51 -0.96 -3.28
C PHE A 237 42.22 -0.83 -4.08
N ALA A 238 41.08 -1.22 -3.50
CA ALA A 238 39.77 -1.00 -4.07
C ALA A 238 38.87 -0.25 -3.10
N GLN A 239 38.10 0.68 -3.63
CA GLN A 239 37.06 1.42 -2.93
C GLN A 239 35.77 1.32 -3.73
N GLU A 240 34.74 0.77 -3.08
CA GLU A 240 33.37 0.81 -3.55
C GLU A 240 32.51 1.64 -2.61
N ARG A 241 31.68 2.51 -3.18
CA ARG A 241 30.66 3.28 -2.46
C ARG A 241 29.31 3.01 -3.09
N GLN A 242 28.32 2.66 -2.28
CA GLN A 242 26.94 2.57 -2.70
C GLN A 242 26.10 3.53 -1.86
N TYR A 243 25.31 4.35 -2.54
CA TYR A 243 24.33 5.24 -1.93
C TYR A 243 22.94 4.69 -2.18
N PHE A 244 22.18 4.47 -1.11
CA PHE A 244 20.77 4.13 -1.15
C PHE A 244 19.92 5.29 -0.67
N SER A 245 19.02 5.74 -1.54
CA SER A 245 18.07 6.82 -1.30
C SER A 245 16.65 6.25 -1.40
N PRO A 246 15.99 5.91 -0.26
CA PRO A 246 14.62 5.41 -0.27
C PRO A 246 13.61 6.45 -0.79
N PHE A 247 13.99 7.72 -0.73
CA PHE A 247 13.34 8.85 -1.38
C PHE A 247 14.45 9.68 -2.04
N ASN A 248 14.22 10.21 -3.24
CA ASN A 248 15.23 10.99 -3.98
C ASN A 248 15.31 12.44 -3.48
N VAL A 249 15.55 12.57 -2.18
CA VAL A 249 15.68 13.84 -1.49
C VAL A 249 17.11 14.34 -1.71
N LYS A 250 17.26 15.60 -2.12
CA LYS A 250 18.57 16.28 -2.14
C LYS A 250 19.24 16.09 -0.77
N GLY A 251 20.23 15.19 -0.72
CA GLY A 251 21.10 14.90 0.43
C GLY A 251 20.58 13.95 1.55
N GLY A 252 19.55 13.14 1.29
CA GLY A 252 19.12 12.09 2.22
C GLY A 252 19.43 10.68 1.75
N ASN A 253 20.58 10.09 2.12
CA ASN A 253 20.94 8.72 1.74
C ASN A 253 21.57 7.92 2.89
N SER A 254 21.51 6.59 2.78
CA SER A 254 22.37 5.67 3.52
C SER A 254 23.52 5.26 2.61
N ARG A 255 24.72 5.15 3.17
CA ARG A 255 25.95 4.84 2.44
C ARG A 255 26.51 3.50 2.91
N LEU A 256 26.87 2.66 1.96
CA LEU A 256 27.79 1.55 2.16
C LEU A 256 29.15 1.89 1.55
N LEU A 257 30.21 1.67 2.32
CA LEU A 257 31.60 1.80 1.89
C LEU A 257 32.27 0.43 2.05
N ALA A 258 32.79 -0.12 0.95
CA ALA A 258 33.62 -1.32 0.97
C ALA A 258 35.04 -0.94 0.53
N LEU A 259 36.01 -1.19 1.40
CA LEU A 259 37.43 -0.98 1.17
C LEU A 259 38.14 -2.34 1.21
N ARG A 260 39.13 -2.51 0.35
CA ARG A 260 40.08 -3.62 0.48
C ARG A 260 41.43 -3.23 -0.07
N ASP A 261 42.46 -3.84 0.46
CA ASP A 261 43.82 -3.72 -0.05
C ASP A 261 44.62 -4.99 0.08
N ILE A 262 45.63 -5.10 -0.79
CA ILE A 262 46.68 -6.10 -0.69
C ILE A 262 48.05 -5.45 -0.80
N GLU A 263 49.01 -6.01 -0.07
CA GLU A 263 50.42 -5.65 -0.13
C GLU A 263 51.28 -6.92 -0.18
N LEU A 264 52.16 -7.00 -1.17
CA LEU A 264 53.10 -8.11 -1.33
C LEU A 264 54.15 -8.04 -0.23
N LEU A 265 54.23 -9.08 0.58
CA LEU A 265 55.20 -9.20 1.68
C LEU A 265 56.48 -9.89 1.22
N LYS A 266 56.34 -11.02 0.52
CA LYS A 266 57.46 -11.90 0.18
C LYS A 266 57.22 -12.65 -1.13
N VAL A 267 58.31 -12.89 -1.86
CA VAL A 267 58.35 -13.83 -2.99
C VAL A 267 59.45 -14.83 -2.72
N SER A 268 59.15 -16.13 -2.76
CA SER A 268 60.10 -17.22 -2.54
C SER A 268 59.97 -18.31 -3.61
N GLU A 269 60.99 -19.16 -3.71
CA GLU A 269 60.90 -20.40 -4.51
C GLU A 269 59.99 -21.41 -3.80
N ILE A 270 59.41 -22.36 -4.55
CA ILE A 270 58.51 -23.37 -3.98
C ILE A 270 59.30 -24.37 -3.12
N GLU A 271 59.06 -24.34 -1.82
CA GLU A 271 59.72 -25.26 -0.86
C GLU A 271 58.99 -26.60 -0.70
N LYS A 272 57.64 -26.63 -0.85
CA LYS A 272 56.81 -27.84 -0.72
C LYS A 272 55.64 -27.81 -1.71
N LYS A 273 55.38 -28.94 -2.38
CA LYS A 273 54.16 -29.13 -3.19
C LYS A 273 52.95 -29.29 -2.27
N ILE A 274 51.89 -28.53 -2.55
CA ILE A 274 50.65 -28.57 -1.78
C ILE A 274 49.85 -29.82 -2.19
N VAL A 275 49.38 -30.60 -1.22
CA VAL A 275 48.53 -31.77 -1.49
C VAL A 275 47.12 -31.28 -1.82
N ILE A 276 46.77 -31.30 -3.11
CA ILE A 276 45.44 -30.95 -3.59
C ILE A 276 44.57 -32.21 -3.55
N GLY A 277 43.56 -32.20 -2.66
CA GLY A 277 42.53 -33.25 -2.63
C GLY A 277 41.56 -33.17 -3.82
N LYS A 278 40.47 -33.94 -3.78
CA LYS A 278 39.43 -33.85 -4.81
C LYS A 278 38.69 -32.51 -4.69
N VAL A 279 38.93 -31.62 -5.65
CA VAL A 279 38.28 -30.30 -5.77
C VAL A 279 37.22 -30.30 -6.87
N GLN A 280 36.22 -29.43 -6.74
CA GLN A 280 35.16 -29.21 -7.72
C GLN A 280 35.12 -27.75 -8.16
N SER A 281 34.77 -27.52 -9.44
CA SER A 281 34.55 -26.16 -9.96
C SER A 281 33.39 -25.49 -9.24
N ARG A 282 33.61 -24.23 -8.89
CA ARG A 282 32.64 -23.29 -8.34
C ARG A 282 32.34 -22.17 -9.34
N GLY A 283 32.89 -22.26 -10.56
CA GLY A 283 32.76 -21.28 -11.63
C GLY A 283 33.76 -20.12 -11.52
N ASN A 284 33.55 -19.12 -12.38
CA ASN A 284 34.43 -17.95 -12.55
C ASN A 284 34.34 -16.91 -11.41
N LEU A 285 34.98 -15.75 -11.63
CA LEU A 285 35.09 -14.63 -10.70
C LEU A 285 33.74 -13.93 -10.40
N MET A 286 32.75 -14.06 -11.28
CA MET A 286 31.42 -13.48 -11.06
C MET A 286 30.78 -14.09 -9.81
N TYR A 287 30.23 -13.25 -8.95
CA TYR A 287 29.55 -13.67 -7.72
C TYR A 287 28.51 -14.76 -7.99
N LYS A 288 28.43 -15.75 -7.10
CA LYS A 288 27.44 -16.84 -7.17
C LYS A 288 26.55 -16.81 -5.95
N THR A 289 25.24 -16.73 -6.17
CA THR A 289 24.23 -16.82 -5.12
C THR A 289 24.01 -18.25 -4.65
N GLU A 290 23.62 -18.41 -3.40
CA GLU A 290 23.04 -19.67 -2.93
C GLU A 290 21.65 -19.84 -3.52
N LYS A 291 21.36 -21.03 -4.08
CA LYS A 291 20.08 -21.28 -4.80
C LYS A 291 18.88 -21.43 -3.85
N ASP A 292 19.11 -21.76 -2.59
CA ASP A 292 18.07 -22.36 -1.73
C ASP A 292 17.79 -21.59 -0.42
N LEU A 293 18.71 -20.76 0.09
CA LEU A 293 18.54 -20.03 1.35
C LEU A 293 19.02 -18.59 1.24
N GLN A 294 18.09 -17.65 1.37
CA GLN A 294 18.40 -16.23 1.53
C GLN A 294 17.90 -15.79 2.91
N PRO A 295 18.81 -15.63 3.91
CA PRO A 295 18.43 -15.20 5.26
C PRO A 295 17.59 -13.93 5.22
N ILE A 296 16.57 -13.84 6.07
CA ILE A 296 15.86 -12.59 6.32
C ILE A 296 16.80 -11.66 7.09
N PRO A 297 17.11 -10.44 6.60
CA PRO A 297 18.15 -9.56 7.17
C PRO A 297 17.88 -9.04 8.58
N VAL A 298 16.66 -9.23 9.09
CA VAL A 298 16.28 -8.89 10.47
C VAL A 298 16.24 -10.11 11.41
N VAL A 299 16.56 -11.30 10.89
CA VAL A 299 16.53 -12.58 11.61
C VAL A 299 17.90 -13.26 11.53
N MET A 300 18.47 -13.57 12.68
CA MET A 300 19.69 -14.39 12.79
C MET A 300 19.52 -15.41 13.92
N ILE A 301 19.08 -16.61 13.54
CA ILE A 301 18.76 -17.69 14.47
C ILE A 301 19.41 -19.00 14.01
N ASN A 302 19.63 -19.92 14.94
CA ASN A 302 20.12 -21.25 14.62
C ASN A 302 19.03 -22.05 13.88
N LEU A 303 19.32 -22.46 12.65
CA LEU A 303 18.40 -23.16 11.74
C LEU A 303 18.45 -24.69 11.84
N ASN A 304 19.34 -25.25 12.66
CA ASN A 304 19.43 -26.70 12.89
C ASN A 304 18.20 -27.19 13.67
N ASP A 305 17.80 -28.44 13.39
CA ASP A 305 16.64 -29.09 14.01
C ASP A 305 15.39 -28.20 14.06
N PRO A 306 14.86 -27.76 12.89
CA PRO A 306 13.84 -26.73 12.84
C PRO A 306 12.47 -27.19 13.37
N LEU A 307 12.16 -28.50 13.30
CA LEU A 307 10.84 -29.05 13.64
C LEU A 307 10.37 -28.72 15.08
N PRO A 308 11.12 -29.03 16.15
CA PRO A 308 10.71 -28.70 17.52
C PRO A 308 10.58 -27.20 17.74
N LYS A 309 11.48 -26.39 17.15
CA LYS A 309 11.45 -24.92 17.24
C LYS A 309 10.19 -24.34 16.61
N ILE A 310 9.81 -24.84 15.43
CA ILE A 310 8.58 -24.43 14.73
C ILE A 310 7.34 -24.72 15.59
N LEU A 311 7.25 -25.93 16.15
CA LEU A 311 6.11 -26.34 16.96
C LEU A 311 5.98 -25.50 18.24
N ASP A 312 7.11 -25.19 18.90
CA ASP A 312 7.14 -24.32 20.07
C ASP A 312 6.67 -22.89 19.73
N LEU A 313 7.24 -22.30 18.67
CA LEU A 313 6.86 -20.95 18.22
C LEU A 313 5.38 -20.84 17.87
N ILE A 314 4.81 -21.82 17.13
CA ILE A 314 3.39 -21.82 16.78
C ILE A 314 2.52 -21.82 18.03
N LYS A 315 2.83 -22.67 19.02
CA LYS A 315 2.06 -22.74 20.28
C LYS A 315 2.17 -21.45 21.08
N ARG A 316 3.38 -20.91 21.21
CA ARG A 316 3.64 -19.68 21.96
C ARG A 316 2.96 -18.47 21.31
N LEU A 317 3.04 -18.34 19.99
CA LEU A 317 2.42 -17.26 19.24
C LEU A 317 0.88 -17.34 19.25
N ALA A 318 0.32 -18.54 19.07
CA ALA A 318 -1.11 -18.75 19.16
C ALA A 318 -1.65 -18.39 20.55
N GLN A 319 -1.00 -18.86 21.61
CA GLN A 319 -1.42 -18.57 22.99
C GLN A 319 -1.27 -17.08 23.33
N ALA A 320 -0.19 -16.44 22.89
CA ALA A 320 0.08 -15.02 23.17
C ALA A 320 -0.93 -14.08 22.51
N ASN A 321 -1.58 -14.50 21.42
CA ASN A 321 -2.47 -13.66 20.63
C ASN A 321 -3.97 -13.97 20.81
N ILE A 322 -4.33 -14.81 21.79
CA ILE A 322 -5.70 -15.33 21.93
C ILE A 322 -6.71 -14.30 22.46
N TYR A 323 -6.26 -13.37 23.31
CA TYR A 323 -7.13 -12.34 23.91
C TYR A 323 -6.86 -10.93 23.40
N HIS A 324 -5.63 -10.66 22.99
CA HIS A 324 -5.18 -9.38 22.45
C HIS A 324 -4.07 -9.64 21.43
N VAL A 325 -3.78 -8.68 20.55
CA VAL A 325 -2.56 -8.79 19.73
C VAL A 325 -1.36 -8.50 20.62
N ASN A 326 -0.46 -9.47 20.77
CA ASN A 326 0.80 -9.25 21.47
C ASN A 326 1.77 -8.53 20.52
N SER A 327 1.79 -7.20 20.62
CA SER A 327 2.66 -6.39 19.78
C SER A 327 4.14 -6.55 20.13
N ALA A 328 4.51 -7.01 21.33
CA ALA A 328 5.91 -7.13 21.74
C ALA A 328 6.65 -8.23 20.98
N ASN A 329 6.01 -9.38 20.75
CA ASN A 329 6.58 -10.55 20.07
C ASN A 329 6.07 -10.74 18.63
N SER A 330 5.36 -9.75 18.09
CA SER A 330 4.86 -9.75 16.71
C SER A 330 5.95 -10.04 15.65
N THR A 331 7.21 -9.70 15.94
CA THR A 331 8.35 -9.93 15.04
C THR A 331 8.80 -11.38 14.97
N ASP A 332 8.47 -12.21 15.96
CA ASP A 332 8.82 -13.63 16.02
C ASP A 332 8.17 -14.44 14.88
N ILE A 333 7.19 -13.87 14.17
CA ILE A 333 6.65 -14.47 12.94
C ILE A 333 7.71 -14.57 11.84
N LEU A 334 8.67 -13.65 11.78
CA LEU A 334 9.77 -13.71 10.82
C LEU A 334 10.74 -14.85 11.17
N ASP A 335 10.95 -15.12 12.45
CA ASP A 335 11.73 -16.27 12.92
C ASP A 335 11.04 -17.58 12.51
N LEU A 336 9.72 -17.67 12.71
CA LEU A 336 8.92 -18.82 12.29
C LEU A 336 8.99 -19.01 10.76
N ILE A 337 8.88 -17.95 9.97
CA ILE A 337 9.04 -18.01 8.50
C ILE A 337 10.44 -18.51 8.13
N GLN A 338 11.49 -17.98 8.75
CA GLN A 338 12.87 -18.40 8.48
C GLN A 338 13.10 -19.89 8.80
N LEU A 339 12.53 -20.40 9.90
CA LEU A 339 12.57 -21.82 10.24
C LEU A 339 11.76 -22.69 9.26
N LEU A 340 10.58 -22.22 8.85
CA LEU A 340 9.77 -22.92 7.84
C LEU A 340 10.51 -23.02 6.50
N ARG A 341 11.25 -21.98 6.09
CA ARG A 341 12.05 -21.97 4.85
C ARG A 341 13.16 -23.03 4.84
N VAL A 342 13.71 -23.43 5.99
CA VAL A 342 14.68 -24.55 6.06
C VAL A 342 14.03 -25.92 6.24
N ALA A 343 12.76 -25.99 6.65
CA ALA A 343 12.09 -27.25 6.93
C ALA A 343 11.90 -28.11 5.66
N THR A 344 12.23 -29.40 5.73
CA THR A 344 12.01 -30.33 4.61
C THR A 344 10.51 -30.57 4.37
N LEU A 345 10.14 -31.08 3.19
CA LEU A 345 8.74 -31.45 2.92
C LEU A 345 8.18 -32.47 3.93
N GLU A 346 9.01 -33.40 4.40
CA GLU A 346 8.62 -34.36 5.45
C GLU A 346 8.41 -33.67 6.80
N ASN A 347 9.26 -32.69 7.15
CA ASN A 347 9.04 -31.87 8.35
C ASN A 347 7.68 -31.15 8.28
N LEU A 348 7.32 -30.55 7.13
CA LEU A 348 6.02 -29.87 6.96
C LEU A 348 4.83 -30.82 7.15
N LYS A 349 4.91 -32.04 6.63
CA LYS A 349 3.88 -33.08 6.82
C LYS A 349 3.79 -33.52 8.28
N GLN A 350 4.92 -33.68 8.97
CA GLN A 350 4.95 -34.05 10.38
C GLN A 350 4.37 -32.96 11.28
N ILE A 351 4.73 -31.69 11.02
CA ILE A 351 4.17 -30.54 11.74
C ILE A 351 2.66 -30.50 11.55
N TRP A 352 2.17 -30.63 10.30
CA TRP A 352 0.74 -30.68 10.01
C TRP A 352 0.01 -31.72 10.86
N LYS A 353 0.51 -32.96 10.91
CA LYS A 353 -0.08 -34.04 11.70
C LYS A 353 -0.20 -33.69 13.20
N GLN A 354 0.73 -32.90 13.74
CA GLN A 354 0.72 -32.50 15.15
C GLN A 354 -0.18 -31.30 15.43
N VAL A 355 -0.31 -30.37 14.48
CA VAL A 355 -1.07 -29.11 14.70
C VAL A 355 -2.50 -29.17 14.17
N SER A 356 -2.82 -30.08 13.23
CA SER A 356 -4.10 -30.10 12.52
C SER A 356 -5.32 -30.36 13.40
N GLY A 357 -5.13 -30.93 14.60
CA GLY A 357 -6.20 -31.21 15.56
C GLY A 357 -6.56 -30.04 16.49
N ASN A 358 -5.83 -28.93 16.43
CA ASN A 358 -6.13 -27.71 17.19
C ASN A 358 -6.30 -26.54 16.21
N ASP A 359 -7.49 -25.94 16.19
CA ASP A 359 -7.86 -24.92 15.19
C ASP A 359 -6.92 -23.71 15.19
N GLU A 360 -6.41 -23.32 16.36
CA GLU A 360 -5.47 -22.19 16.49
C GLU A 360 -4.10 -22.54 15.93
N HIS A 361 -3.49 -23.64 16.38
CA HIS A 361 -2.18 -24.07 15.88
C HIS A 361 -2.20 -24.38 14.39
N ARG A 362 -3.28 -25.02 13.92
CA ARG A 362 -3.54 -25.31 12.52
C ARG A 362 -3.58 -24.04 11.68
N ARG A 363 -4.30 -23.00 12.15
CA ARG A 363 -4.42 -21.72 11.44
C ARG A 363 -3.08 -20.99 11.37
N TRP A 364 -2.36 -20.88 12.49
CA TRP A 364 -1.02 -20.27 12.54
C TRP A 364 -0.02 -20.95 11.61
N PHE A 365 -0.07 -22.29 11.53
CA PHE A 365 0.77 -23.03 10.59
C PHE A 365 0.38 -22.78 9.13
N LEU A 366 -0.90 -22.90 8.76
CA LEU A 366 -1.35 -22.70 7.38
C LEU A 366 -1.10 -21.28 6.87
N ASP A 367 -1.31 -20.27 7.71
CA ASP A 367 -1.15 -18.87 7.33
C ASP A 367 0.33 -18.48 7.12
N LEU A 368 1.29 -19.24 7.66
CA LEU A 368 2.73 -18.93 7.56
C LEU A 368 3.54 -19.94 6.74
N VAL A 369 3.09 -21.19 6.59
CA VAL A 369 3.77 -22.20 5.74
C VAL A 369 3.80 -21.79 4.28
N VAL A 370 2.87 -20.92 3.85
CA VAL A 370 2.84 -20.33 2.50
C VAL A 370 4.07 -19.49 2.16
N GLU A 371 4.84 -19.08 3.17
CA GLU A 371 6.11 -18.35 3.01
C GLU A 371 7.32 -19.28 2.79
N VAL A 372 7.10 -20.59 2.69
CA VAL A 372 8.04 -21.55 2.09
C VAL A 372 7.95 -21.40 0.57
N THR A 373 8.68 -20.43 0.04
CA THR A 373 8.52 -19.94 -1.33
C THR A 373 9.26 -20.79 -2.38
N ASP A 374 9.01 -22.10 -2.43
CA ASP A 374 9.56 -23.02 -3.44
C ASP A 374 8.66 -24.23 -3.77
N GLU A 375 9.19 -25.28 -4.39
CA GLU A 375 8.41 -26.46 -4.77
C GLU A 375 7.75 -27.19 -3.58
N ARG A 376 8.30 -27.06 -2.37
CA ARG A 376 7.81 -27.76 -1.18
C ARG A 376 6.42 -27.32 -0.80
N ILE A 377 6.10 -26.01 -0.86
CA ILE A 377 4.75 -25.53 -0.53
C ILE A 377 3.71 -26.04 -1.51
N LEU A 378 4.04 -26.09 -2.82
CA LEU A 378 3.13 -26.60 -3.84
C LEU A 378 2.83 -28.08 -3.61
N LYS A 379 3.86 -28.90 -3.34
CA LYS A 379 3.70 -30.33 -3.01
C LYS A 379 2.91 -30.54 -1.71
N PHE A 380 3.14 -29.70 -0.70
CA PHE A 380 2.41 -29.73 0.56
C PHE A 380 0.91 -29.44 0.34
N LEU A 381 0.59 -28.32 -0.32
CA LEU A 381 -0.79 -27.93 -0.60
C LEU A 381 -1.49 -28.91 -1.54
N GLU A 382 -0.81 -29.43 -2.57
CA GLU A 382 -1.36 -30.44 -3.46
C GLU A 382 -1.83 -31.68 -2.68
N THR A 383 -1.03 -32.12 -1.70
CA THR A 383 -1.38 -33.25 -0.84
C THR A 383 -2.64 -32.95 0.00
N ARG A 384 -2.76 -31.73 0.54
CA ARG A 384 -3.95 -31.33 1.33
C ARG A 384 -5.20 -31.21 0.45
N PHE A 385 -5.07 -30.62 -0.74
CA PHE A 385 -6.16 -30.51 -1.71
C PHE A 385 -6.66 -31.89 -2.18
N LYS A 386 -5.75 -32.85 -2.40
CA LYS A 386 -6.11 -34.23 -2.76
C LYS A 386 -6.77 -34.98 -1.60
N ALA A 387 -6.33 -34.74 -0.36
CA ALA A 387 -6.92 -35.35 0.83
C ALA A 387 -8.28 -34.73 1.21
N GLY A 388 -8.54 -33.47 0.84
CA GLY A 388 -9.74 -32.74 1.25
C GLY A 388 -9.78 -32.46 2.76
N ASP A 389 -8.62 -32.42 3.42
CA ASP A 389 -8.49 -32.25 4.87
C ASP A 389 -8.29 -30.77 5.28
N ILE A 390 -8.49 -29.86 4.34
CA ILE A 390 -8.57 -28.40 4.53
C ILE A 390 -9.93 -27.90 4.04
N THR A 391 -10.46 -26.87 4.69
CA THR A 391 -11.71 -26.23 4.26
C THR A 391 -11.50 -25.43 2.98
N VAL A 392 -12.58 -25.18 2.25
CA VAL A 392 -12.54 -24.34 1.04
C VAL A 392 -11.95 -22.94 1.31
N ASN A 393 -12.27 -22.36 2.47
CA ASN A 393 -11.76 -21.05 2.86
C ASN A 393 -10.26 -21.08 3.18
N GLU A 394 -9.79 -22.07 3.94
CA GLU A 394 -8.36 -22.29 4.21
C GLU A 394 -7.59 -22.49 2.90
N ALA A 395 -8.12 -23.31 2.00
CA ALA A 395 -7.53 -23.63 0.71
C ALA A 395 -7.38 -22.37 -0.17
N GLY A 396 -8.43 -21.55 -0.27
CA GLY A 396 -8.40 -20.32 -1.05
C GLY A 396 -7.40 -19.30 -0.50
N GLN A 397 -7.36 -19.10 0.82
CA GLN A 397 -6.45 -18.17 1.48
C GLN A 397 -4.98 -18.61 1.38
N ALA A 398 -4.69 -19.90 1.60
CA ALA A 398 -3.33 -20.41 1.50
C ALA A 398 -2.80 -20.36 0.06
N LEU A 399 -3.63 -20.77 -0.91
CA LEU A 399 -3.21 -20.85 -2.31
C LEU A 399 -2.94 -19.48 -2.94
N VAL A 400 -3.79 -18.48 -2.67
CA VAL A 400 -3.60 -17.13 -3.24
C VAL A 400 -2.30 -16.50 -2.75
N VAL A 401 -1.95 -16.66 -1.46
CA VAL A 401 -0.70 -16.13 -0.90
C VAL A 401 0.50 -16.92 -1.44
N ALA A 402 0.44 -18.25 -1.40
CA ALA A 402 1.52 -19.10 -1.91
C ALA A 402 1.87 -18.74 -3.37
N PHE A 403 0.88 -18.67 -4.26
CA PHE A 403 1.10 -18.35 -5.68
C PHE A 403 1.65 -16.93 -5.89
N ASN A 404 1.22 -15.97 -5.07
CA ASN A 404 1.71 -14.60 -5.13
C ASN A 404 3.15 -14.43 -4.62
N HIS A 405 3.62 -15.25 -3.68
CA HIS A 405 4.97 -15.15 -3.10
C HIS A 405 5.98 -16.13 -3.73
N LEU A 406 5.50 -17.20 -4.37
CA LEU A 406 6.33 -18.16 -5.10
C LEU A 406 7.24 -17.46 -6.14
N PRO A 407 8.54 -17.79 -6.21
CA PRO A 407 9.40 -17.39 -7.31
C PRO A 407 8.91 -18.04 -8.59
N ALA A 408 8.73 -17.24 -9.63
CA ALA A 408 8.20 -17.73 -10.88
C ALA A 408 9.31 -18.46 -11.68
N LYS A 409 9.50 -19.75 -11.41
CA LYS A 409 10.44 -20.66 -12.10
C LYS A 409 9.66 -21.71 -12.91
N PRO A 410 10.26 -22.34 -13.94
CA PRO A 410 9.58 -23.35 -14.75
C PRO A 410 8.96 -24.50 -13.94
N VAL A 411 9.68 -25.02 -12.93
CA VAL A 411 9.18 -26.12 -12.08
C VAL A 411 7.99 -25.67 -11.22
N SER A 412 8.05 -24.47 -10.66
CA SER A 412 6.95 -23.89 -9.87
C SER A 412 5.68 -23.72 -10.71
N VAL A 413 5.81 -23.27 -11.96
CA VAL A 413 4.67 -23.14 -12.90
C VAL A 413 4.05 -24.49 -13.22
N ALA A 414 4.88 -25.52 -13.47
CA ALA A 414 4.40 -26.87 -13.76
C ALA A 414 3.64 -27.48 -12.57
N LEU A 415 4.17 -27.34 -11.34
CA LEU A 415 3.49 -27.82 -10.13
C LEU A 415 2.20 -27.05 -9.84
N ALA A 416 2.19 -25.72 -10.06
CA ALA A 416 1.00 -24.90 -9.89
C ALA A 416 -0.13 -25.27 -10.87
N GLN A 417 0.21 -25.72 -12.08
CA GLN A 417 -0.76 -26.13 -13.09
C GLN A 417 -1.63 -27.32 -12.63
N VAL A 418 -1.10 -28.21 -11.80
CA VAL A 418 -1.83 -29.41 -11.30
C VAL A 418 -3.13 -29.01 -10.59
N PHE A 419 -3.15 -27.89 -9.87
CA PHE A 419 -4.31 -27.40 -9.13
C PHE A 419 -5.53 -27.12 -10.02
N LEU A 420 -5.34 -26.86 -11.33
CA LEU A 420 -6.42 -26.69 -12.30
C LEU A 420 -7.21 -27.98 -12.55
N THR A 421 -6.63 -29.13 -12.20
CA THR A 421 -7.19 -30.46 -12.49
C THR A 421 -7.77 -31.16 -11.27
N ILE A 422 -7.40 -30.73 -10.05
CA ILE A 422 -7.82 -31.37 -8.80
C ILE A 422 -9.34 -31.19 -8.60
N PRO A 423 -10.12 -32.26 -8.32
CA PRO A 423 -11.57 -32.15 -8.08
C PRO A 423 -11.94 -31.20 -6.94
N PHE A 424 -11.17 -31.22 -5.84
CA PHE A 424 -11.40 -30.32 -4.70
C PHE A 424 -11.32 -28.83 -5.08
N SER A 425 -10.45 -28.45 -6.02
CA SER A 425 -10.37 -27.07 -6.53
C SER A 425 -11.70 -26.61 -7.16
N LYS A 426 -12.49 -27.54 -7.68
CA LYS A 426 -13.80 -27.30 -8.34
C LYS A 426 -14.99 -27.54 -7.40
N SER A 427 -14.74 -27.87 -6.14
CA SER A 427 -15.80 -28.17 -5.16
C SER A 427 -16.70 -26.97 -4.86
N GLN A 428 -16.17 -25.75 -4.97
CA GLN A 428 -16.91 -24.51 -4.76
C GLN A 428 -16.47 -23.45 -5.78
N PRO A 429 -17.40 -22.68 -6.37
CA PRO A 429 -17.08 -21.68 -7.40
C PRO A 429 -16.03 -20.66 -6.98
N LEU A 430 -16.07 -20.21 -5.72
CA LEU A 430 -15.12 -19.22 -5.22
C LEU A 430 -13.68 -19.76 -5.17
N LEU A 431 -13.49 -21.02 -4.77
CA LEU A 431 -12.17 -21.66 -4.78
C LEU A 431 -11.66 -21.85 -6.20
N TRP A 432 -12.53 -22.30 -7.10
CA TRP A 432 -12.19 -22.47 -8.51
C TRP A 432 -11.74 -21.15 -9.14
N ASN A 433 -12.49 -20.07 -8.91
CA ASN A 433 -12.12 -18.73 -9.36
C ASN A 433 -10.73 -18.34 -8.85
N THR A 434 -10.46 -18.50 -7.55
CA THR A 434 -9.17 -18.18 -6.94
C THR A 434 -8.02 -18.98 -7.56
N VAL A 435 -8.19 -20.29 -7.77
CA VAL A 435 -7.17 -21.17 -8.36
C VAL A 435 -6.80 -20.72 -9.79
N VAL A 436 -7.80 -20.47 -10.63
CA VAL A 436 -7.58 -20.09 -12.03
C VAL A 436 -6.95 -18.69 -12.13
N LEU A 437 -7.43 -17.74 -11.32
CA LEU A 437 -6.90 -16.37 -11.30
C LEU A 437 -5.47 -16.31 -10.75
N ALA A 438 -5.17 -17.04 -9.68
CA ALA A 438 -3.84 -17.12 -9.09
C ALA A 438 -2.84 -17.75 -10.06
N TYR A 439 -3.24 -18.78 -10.82
CA TYR A 439 -2.39 -19.36 -11.87
C TYR A 439 -2.06 -18.32 -12.95
N GLY A 440 -3.04 -17.55 -13.42
CA GLY A 440 -2.80 -16.44 -14.35
C GLY A 440 -1.78 -15.42 -13.81
N SER A 441 -1.90 -15.03 -12.53
CA SER A 441 -0.96 -14.10 -11.89
C SER A 441 0.47 -14.66 -11.80
N LEU A 442 0.62 -15.97 -11.55
CA LEU A 442 1.91 -16.64 -11.54
C LEU A 442 2.55 -16.63 -12.94
N LEU A 443 1.76 -16.89 -13.99
CA LEU A 443 2.23 -16.82 -15.38
C LEU A 443 2.72 -15.43 -15.76
N TYR A 444 2.02 -14.38 -15.31
CA TYR A 444 2.46 -13.00 -15.54
C TYR A 444 3.87 -12.80 -15.01
N ARG A 445 4.10 -13.12 -13.74
CA ARG A 445 5.40 -12.96 -13.07
C ARG A 445 6.49 -13.81 -13.73
N TYR A 446 6.17 -15.01 -14.18
CA TYR A 446 7.09 -15.87 -14.94
C TYR A 446 7.53 -15.21 -16.25
N CYS A 447 6.58 -14.68 -17.02
CA CYS A 447 6.85 -14.01 -18.28
C CYS A 447 7.49 -12.61 -18.13
N VAL A 448 7.54 -12.01 -16.92
CA VAL A 448 8.30 -10.76 -16.70
C VAL A 448 9.81 -11.01 -16.76
N TYR A 449 10.26 -12.17 -16.28
CA TYR A 449 11.68 -12.52 -16.20
C TYR A 449 12.13 -13.53 -17.27
N THR A 450 11.23 -14.00 -18.13
CA THR A 450 11.50 -14.98 -19.18
C THR A 450 11.01 -14.45 -20.52
N ASP A 451 11.93 -14.10 -21.42
CA ASP A 451 11.64 -13.59 -22.77
C ASP A 451 12.49 -14.35 -23.82
N PRO A 452 11.88 -15.02 -24.82
CA PRO A 452 10.45 -15.16 -25.06
C PRO A 452 9.75 -16.09 -24.04
N CYS A 453 8.55 -15.69 -23.60
CA CYS A 453 7.75 -16.53 -22.70
C CYS A 453 7.16 -17.75 -23.46
N PRO A 454 7.30 -18.99 -22.95
CA PRO A 454 6.79 -20.19 -23.63
C PRO A 454 5.26 -20.25 -23.70
N VAL A 455 4.70 -20.55 -24.87
CA VAL A 455 3.23 -20.66 -25.05
C VAL A 455 2.62 -21.83 -24.25
N THR A 456 3.39 -22.88 -24.00
CA THR A 456 2.94 -24.07 -23.27
C THR A 456 2.39 -23.75 -21.87
N VAL A 457 2.89 -22.71 -21.22
CA VAL A 457 2.46 -22.35 -19.86
C VAL A 457 1.08 -21.68 -19.85
N VAL A 458 0.70 -20.98 -20.92
CA VAL A 458 -0.62 -20.32 -21.00
C VAL A 458 -1.69 -21.20 -21.65
N GLN A 459 -1.27 -22.28 -22.33
CA GLN A 459 -2.17 -23.18 -23.06
C GLN A 459 -3.41 -23.64 -22.25
N PRO A 460 -3.30 -24.02 -20.95
CA PRO A 460 -4.47 -24.42 -20.18
C PRO A 460 -5.55 -23.34 -20.07
N LEU A 461 -5.15 -22.06 -20.01
CA LEU A 461 -6.09 -20.94 -19.96
C LEU A 461 -6.69 -20.63 -21.34
N LEU A 462 -5.92 -20.84 -22.42
CA LEU A 462 -6.42 -20.72 -23.80
C LEU A 462 -7.47 -21.80 -24.09
N ASP A 463 -7.20 -23.04 -23.68
CA ASP A 463 -8.12 -24.17 -23.83
C ASP A 463 -9.39 -23.96 -23.01
N MET A 464 -9.25 -23.42 -21.79
CA MET A 464 -10.39 -23.07 -20.94
C MET A 464 -11.29 -22.01 -21.62
N ALA A 465 -10.71 -20.97 -22.21
CA ALA A 465 -11.48 -19.97 -22.94
C ALA A 465 -12.16 -20.54 -24.19
N ALA A 466 -11.47 -21.38 -24.96
CA ALA A 466 -12.07 -22.05 -26.12
C ALA A 466 -13.22 -22.99 -25.71
N SER A 467 -13.03 -23.77 -24.63
CA SER A 467 -14.05 -24.67 -24.11
C SER A 467 -15.26 -23.90 -23.58
N SER A 468 -15.08 -22.79 -22.85
CA SER A 468 -16.19 -22.04 -22.30
C SER A 468 -17.05 -21.40 -23.39
N LEU A 469 -16.41 -20.91 -24.47
CA LEU A 469 -17.09 -20.43 -25.67
C LEU A 469 -17.94 -21.55 -26.32
N SER A 470 -17.37 -22.75 -26.48
CA SER A 470 -18.09 -23.90 -27.07
C SER A 470 -19.29 -24.37 -26.24
N LYS A 471 -19.19 -24.28 -24.90
CA LYS A 471 -20.26 -24.66 -23.97
C LYS A 471 -21.32 -23.56 -23.77
N ASN A 472 -21.08 -22.37 -24.32
CA ASN A 472 -21.90 -21.18 -24.11
C ASN A 472 -22.12 -20.83 -22.62
N SER A 473 -21.08 -21.01 -21.78
CA SER A 473 -21.14 -20.72 -20.33
C SER A 473 -20.58 -19.33 -20.04
N GLU A 474 -21.45 -18.37 -19.74
CA GLU A 474 -21.05 -16.97 -19.47
C GLU A 474 -20.05 -16.86 -18.31
N VAL A 475 -20.30 -17.57 -17.21
CA VAL A 475 -19.46 -17.54 -16.00
C VAL A 475 -18.05 -18.07 -16.30
N ASP A 476 -17.96 -19.18 -17.03
CA ASP A 476 -16.66 -19.76 -17.39
C ASP A 476 -15.91 -18.91 -18.43
N MET A 477 -16.62 -18.25 -19.34
CA MET A 477 -16.02 -17.30 -20.27
C MET A 477 -15.39 -16.13 -19.50
N VAL A 478 -16.13 -15.51 -18.58
CA VAL A 478 -15.65 -14.38 -17.78
C VAL A 478 -14.43 -14.78 -16.94
N LEU A 479 -14.46 -15.94 -16.27
CA LEU A 479 -13.31 -16.42 -15.49
C LEU A 479 -12.08 -16.65 -16.36
N ALA A 480 -12.22 -17.34 -17.50
CA ALA A 480 -11.11 -17.62 -18.41
C ALA A 480 -10.49 -16.33 -18.97
N LEU A 481 -11.33 -15.37 -19.38
CA LEU A 481 -10.89 -14.06 -19.88
C LEU A 481 -10.15 -13.26 -18.81
N LYS A 482 -10.63 -13.27 -17.58
CA LYS A 482 -9.98 -12.61 -16.44
C LYS A 482 -8.62 -13.23 -16.10
N ALA A 483 -8.52 -14.56 -16.15
CA ALA A 483 -7.27 -15.28 -15.93
C ALA A 483 -6.26 -15.05 -17.06
N LEU A 484 -6.70 -15.01 -18.33
CA LEU A 484 -5.87 -14.60 -19.46
C LEU A 484 -5.43 -13.13 -19.31
N GLY A 485 -6.30 -12.27 -18.78
CA GLY A 485 -6.00 -10.88 -18.44
C GLY A 485 -4.94 -10.73 -17.35
N ASN A 486 -4.94 -11.61 -16.34
CA ASN A 486 -3.85 -11.69 -15.36
C ASN A 486 -2.55 -12.16 -16.03
N ALA A 487 -2.58 -13.26 -16.78
CA ALA A 487 -1.40 -13.84 -17.43
C ALA A 487 -0.70 -12.88 -18.42
N ALA A 488 -1.50 -12.08 -19.13
CA ALA A 488 -1.03 -11.09 -20.11
C ALA A 488 0.02 -11.66 -21.09
N HIS A 489 -0.23 -12.88 -21.57
CA HIS A 489 0.63 -13.55 -22.52
C HIS A 489 0.28 -13.10 -23.96
N PRO A 490 1.24 -12.70 -24.81
CA PRO A 490 0.95 -12.23 -26.17
C PRO A 490 0.14 -13.21 -27.03
N SER A 491 0.39 -14.52 -26.91
CA SER A 491 -0.40 -15.56 -27.60
C SER A 491 -1.90 -15.56 -27.26
N SER A 492 -2.31 -14.96 -26.14
CA SER A 492 -3.71 -14.84 -25.77
C SER A 492 -4.51 -13.93 -26.69
N ILE A 493 -3.86 -12.99 -27.40
CA ILE A 493 -4.53 -11.99 -28.25
C ILE A 493 -5.49 -12.65 -29.24
N LYS A 494 -5.04 -13.68 -29.99
CA LYS A 494 -5.90 -14.38 -30.97
C LYS A 494 -7.14 -15.01 -30.34
N THR A 495 -7.02 -15.52 -29.11
CA THR A 495 -8.16 -16.09 -28.38
C THR A 495 -9.09 -15.00 -27.87
N LEU A 496 -8.55 -13.89 -27.34
CA LEU A 496 -9.35 -12.75 -26.86
C LEU A 496 -10.18 -12.12 -27.97
N LEU A 497 -9.65 -12.02 -29.20
CA LEU A 497 -10.37 -11.50 -30.36
C LEU A 497 -11.65 -12.28 -30.68
N LYS A 498 -11.74 -13.57 -30.34
CA LYS A 498 -12.96 -14.37 -30.54
C LYS A 498 -14.15 -13.89 -29.70
N PHE A 499 -13.90 -13.13 -28.65
CA PHE A 499 -14.91 -12.59 -27.73
C PHE A 499 -15.23 -11.12 -27.98
N LEU A 500 -14.54 -10.47 -28.93
CA LEU A 500 -14.71 -9.05 -29.22
C LEU A 500 -15.61 -8.82 -30.43
N PRO A 501 -16.59 -7.90 -30.35
CA PRO A 501 -17.49 -7.60 -31.46
C PRO A 501 -16.72 -7.00 -32.64
N GLY A 502 -17.06 -7.39 -33.87
CA GLY A 502 -16.37 -6.95 -35.09
C GLY A 502 -15.06 -7.67 -35.44
N TYR A 503 -14.59 -8.61 -34.62
CA TYR A 503 -13.38 -9.42 -34.90
C TYR A 503 -13.67 -10.90 -35.22
N SER A 504 -14.78 -11.44 -34.72
CA SER A 504 -15.18 -12.83 -34.94
C SER A 504 -16.68 -12.89 -35.17
N ALA A 505 -17.11 -13.70 -36.14
CA ALA A 505 -18.53 -13.88 -36.41
C ALA A 505 -19.26 -14.43 -35.16
N GLY A 506 -20.36 -13.79 -34.79
CA GLY A 506 -21.20 -14.21 -33.66
C GLY A 506 -20.77 -13.66 -32.31
N SER A 507 -19.62 -12.98 -32.20
CA SER A 507 -19.21 -12.35 -30.95
C SER A 507 -20.10 -11.17 -30.57
N GLU A 508 -20.81 -10.55 -31.53
CA GLU A 508 -21.83 -9.52 -31.26
C GLU A 508 -23.00 -10.04 -30.42
N LYS A 509 -23.28 -11.35 -30.47
CA LYS A 509 -24.35 -12.00 -29.71
C LYS A 509 -23.95 -12.35 -28.27
N LEU A 510 -22.66 -12.26 -27.94
CA LEU A 510 -22.18 -12.54 -26.59
C LEU A 510 -22.65 -11.43 -25.61
N PRO A 511 -22.93 -11.77 -24.34
CA PRO A 511 -23.30 -10.78 -23.34
C PRO A 511 -22.25 -9.67 -23.20
N ILE A 512 -22.70 -8.43 -22.95
CA ILE A 512 -21.83 -7.25 -22.75
C ILE A 512 -20.79 -7.52 -21.65
N ARG A 513 -21.17 -8.26 -20.61
CA ARG A 513 -20.27 -8.69 -19.52
C ARG A 513 -19.08 -9.52 -20.02
N VAL A 514 -19.29 -10.43 -20.98
CA VAL A 514 -18.23 -11.26 -21.59
C VAL A 514 -17.34 -10.39 -22.48
N GLN A 515 -17.94 -9.57 -23.35
CA GLN A 515 -17.22 -8.64 -24.22
C GLN A 515 -16.37 -7.66 -23.39
N GLY A 516 -16.92 -7.12 -22.30
CA GLY A 516 -16.25 -6.21 -21.38
C GLY A 516 -15.09 -6.89 -20.64
N ALA A 517 -15.24 -8.16 -20.22
CA ALA A 517 -14.15 -8.95 -19.67
C ALA A 517 -13.03 -9.18 -20.69
N ALA A 518 -13.37 -9.43 -21.96
CA ALA A 518 -12.40 -9.57 -23.04
C ALA A 518 -11.63 -8.26 -23.32
N VAL A 519 -12.30 -7.10 -23.33
CA VAL A 519 -11.62 -5.80 -23.44
C VAL A 519 -10.68 -5.57 -22.25
N GLN A 520 -11.16 -5.83 -21.03
CA GLN A 520 -10.36 -5.68 -19.81
C GLN A 520 -9.14 -6.60 -19.76
N ALA A 521 -9.17 -7.76 -20.42
CA ALA A 521 -8.03 -8.67 -20.50
C ALA A 521 -6.81 -8.05 -21.21
N PHE A 522 -7.00 -6.99 -22.00
CA PHE A 522 -5.91 -6.27 -22.67
C PHE A 522 -5.16 -5.28 -21.76
N ARG A 523 -5.62 -5.00 -20.54
CA ARG A 523 -5.03 -3.99 -19.64
C ARG A 523 -3.54 -4.16 -19.36
N LEU A 524 -3.09 -5.40 -19.09
CA LEU A 524 -1.67 -5.70 -18.84
C LEU A 524 -0.91 -5.98 -20.14
N LEU A 525 -1.61 -6.44 -21.18
CA LEU A 525 -1.04 -6.57 -22.54
C LEU A 525 -0.71 -5.20 -23.13
N ALA A 526 -1.43 -4.13 -22.77
CA ALA A 526 -1.16 -2.77 -23.22
C ALA A 526 0.25 -2.30 -22.87
N GLY A 527 0.83 -2.77 -21.76
CA GLY A 527 2.22 -2.49 -21.40
C GLY A 527 3.25 -3.38 -22.10
N ARG A 528 2.88 -4.62 -22.48
CA ARG A 528 3.78 -5.61 -23.10
C ARG A 528 3.81 -5.54 -24.62
N ASN A 529 2.67 -5.29 -25.24
CA ASN A 529 2.50 -5.22 -26.69
C ASN A 529 1.60 -4.02 -27.06
N PRO A 530 2.06 -2.78 -26.80
CA PRO A 530 1.22 -1.58 -26.91
C PRO A 530 0.66 -1.40 -28.33
N HIS A 531 1.45 -1.63 -29.37
CA HIS A 531 1.04 -1.40 -30.76
C HIS A 531 -0.13 -2.30 -31.19
N ASN A 532 -0.03 -3.62 -31.00
CA ASN A 532 -1.12 -4.52 -31.37
C ASN A 532 -2.39 -4.24 -30.56
N VAL A 533 -2.23 -3.89 -29.28
CA VAL A 533 -3.38 -3.55 -28.42
C VAL A 533 -4.04 -2.25 -28.87
N GLN A 534 -3.27 -1.22 -29.24
CA GLN A 534 -3.78 0.06 -29.74
C GLN A 534 -4.71 -0.13 -30.93
N ASP A 535 -4.28 -0.87 -31.95
CA ASP A 535 -5.09 -1.13 -33.14
C ASP A 535 -6.41 -1.81 -32.79
N ILE A 536 -6.35 -2.78 -31.88
CA ILE A 536 -7.53 -3.55 -31.47
C ILE A 536 -8.56 -2.65 -30.79
N VAL A 537 -8.14 -1.91 -29.76
CA VAL A 537 -9.06 -1.13 -28.92
C VAL A 537 -9.49 0.18 -29.59
N LEU A 538 -8.68 0.75 -30.49
CA LEU A 538 -9.06 1.92 -31.26
C LEU A 538 -10.26 1.60 -32.17
N ASN A 539 -10.23 0.46 -32.87
CA ASN A 539 -11.34 0.02 -33.70
C ASN A 539 -12.64 -0.16 -32.88
N LEU A 540 -12.54 -0.73 -31.67
CA LEU A 540 -13.68 -0.85 -30.75
C LEU A 540 -14.20 0.53 -30.31
N PHE A 541 -13.31 1.47 -30.01
CA PHE A 541 -13.70 2.81 -29.56
C PHE A 541 -14.42 3.62 -30.66
N VAL A 542 -13.90 3.59 -31.90
CA VAL A 542 -14.43 4.40 -33.01
C VAL A 542 -15.74 3.85 -33.57
N LYS A 543 -16.00 2.54 -33.45
CA LYS A 543 -17.21 1.90 -33.99
C LYS A 543 -18.45 2.27 -33.17
N LYS A 544 -19.18 3.31 -33.61
CA LYS A 544 -20.37 3.87 -32.95
C LYS A 544 -21.54 2.88 -32.78
N THR A 545 -21.56 1.78 -33.52
CA THR A 545 -22.60 0.73 -33.40
C THR A 545 -22.42 -0.18 -32.19
N LEU A 546 -21.26 -0.11 -31.50
CA LEU A 546 -20.98 -0.95 -30.34
C LEU A 546 -21.60 -0.36 -29.07
N PRO A 547 -21.92 -1.21 -28.06
CA PRO A 547 -22.43 -0.74 -26.78
C PRO A 547 -21.48 0.26 -26.11
N ALA A 548 -22.04 1.30 -25.48
CA ALA A 548 -21.29 2.36 -24.82
C ALA A 548 -20.23 1.84 -23.83
N GLU A 549 -20.58 0.82 -23.01
CA GLU A 549 -19.64 0.21 -22.06
C GLU A 549 -18.38 -0.32 -22.76
N ILE A 550 -18.52 -1.04 -23.88
CA ILE A 550 -17.38 -1.61 -24.61
C ILE A 550 -16.48 -0.51 -25.15
N ARG A 551 -17.06 0.56 -25.70
CA ARG A 551 -16.34 1.73 -26.23
C ARG A 551 -15.60 2.48 -25.12
N MET A 552 -16.23 2.67 -23.95
CA MET A 552 -15.63 3.30 -22.78
C MET A 552 -14.47 2.48 -22.20
N LEU A 553 -14.65 1.16 -22.05
CA LEU A 553 -13.59 0.26 -21.60
C LEU A 553 -12.42 0.23 -22.60
N ALA A 554 -12.71 0.25 -23.90
CA ALA A 554 -11.71 0.31 -24.95
C ALA A 554 -10.93 1.63 -24.91
N CYS A 555 -11.61 2.77 -24.69
CA CYS A 555 -10.95 4.05 -24.47
C CYS A 555 -10.02 4.02 -23.25
N MET A 556 -10.43 3.37 -22.15
CA MET A 556 -9.60 3.24 -20.96
C MET A 556 -8.32 2.44 -21.24
N VAL A 557 -8.44 1.25 -21.86
CA VAL A 557 -7.28 0.43 -22.24
C VAL A 557 -6.40 1.14 -23.28
N LEU A 558 -7.00 1.90 -24.20
CA LEU A 558 -6.26 2.70 -25.18
C LEU A 558 -5.33 3.69 -24.48
N LEU A 559 -5.75 4.33 -23.38
CA LEU A 559 -4.87 5.26 -22.67
C LEU A 559 -3.77 4.53 -21.88
N ASP A 560 -4.01 3.30 -21.42
CA ASP A 560 -2.99 2.46 -20.75
C ASP A 560 -1.83 2.10 -21.70
N THR A 561 -2.07 2.09 -23.03
CA THR A 561 -1.01 1.87 -24.05
C THR A 561 -0.04 3.06 -24.22
N LYS A 562 -0.28 4.17 -23.50
CA LYS A 562 0.46 5.45 -23.63
C LYS A 562 0.50 5.96 -25.08
N PRO A 563 -0.67 6.31 -25.67
CA PRO A 563 -0.79 6.67 -27.08
C PRO A 563 -0.02 7.95 -27.43
N SER A 564 0.43 8.06 -28.69
CA SER A 564 1.17 9.23 -29.19
C SER A 564 0.28 10.48 -29.30
N MET A 565 0.92 11.64 -29.45
CA MET A 565 0.24 12.92 -29.70
C MET A 565 -0.74 12.85 -30.87
N VAL A 566 -0.33 12.22 -31.98
CA VAL A 566 -1.13 12.09 -33.20
C VAL A 566 -2.41 11.29 -32.92
N LEU A 567 -2.27 10.20 -32.16
CA LEU A 567 -3.40 9.36 -31.79
C LEU A 567 -4.35 10.07 -30.82
N ILE A 568 -3.83 10.87 -29.88
CA ILE A 568 -4.65 11.74 -29.01
C ILE A 568 -5.42 12.77 -29.83
N SER A 569 -4.81 13.39 -30.86
CA SER A 569 -5.51 14.30 -31.77
C SER A 569 -6.61 13.58 -32.56
N ALA A 570 -6.37 12.36 -33.04
CA ALA A 570 -7.39 11.56 -33.71
C ALA A 570 -8.57 11.24 -32.77
N ILE A 571 -8.31 10.81 -31.53
CA ILE A 571 -9.33 10.59 -30.50
C ILE A 571 -10.12 11.88 -30.23
N THR A 572 -9.44 13.03 -30.19
CA THR A 572 -10.08 14.34 -29.99
C THR A 572 -11.09 14.65 -31.10
N ASN A 573 -10.73 14.40 -32.36
CA ASN A 573 -11.64 14.58 -33.49
C ASN A 573 -12.83 13.61 -33.45
N VAL A 574 -12.57 12.33 -33.12
CA VAL A 574 -13.64 11.33 -32.93
C VAL A 574 -14.62 11.78 -31.85
N LEU A 575 -14.13 12.34 -30.74
CA LEU A 575 -14.97 12.84 -29.65
C LEU A 575 -15.76 14.11 -30.01
N LEU A 576 -15.26 14.94 -30.93
CA LEU A 576 -16.01 16.09 -31.44
C LEU A 576 -17.24 15.66 -32.24
N GLU A 577 -17.19 14.48 -32.87
CA GLU A 577 -18.30 13.90 -33.64
C GLU A 577 -19.06 12.82 -32.84
N GLU A 578 -18.74 12.64 -31.56
CA GLU A 578 -19.43 11.66 -30.73
C GLU A 578 -20.84 12.14 -30.41
N ASN A 579 -21.80 11.24 -30.63
CA ASN A 579 -23.22 11.49 -30.39
C ASN A 579 -23.71 10.77 -29.12
N ASP A 580 -23.05 9.68 -28.72
CA ASP A 580 -23.34 9.01 -27.45
C ASP A 580 -22.73 9.80 -26.29
N LEU A 581 -23.58 10.50 -25.54
CA LEU A 581 -23.16 11.34 -24.42
C LEU A 581 -22.52 10.55 -23.27
N GLN A 582 -22.81 9.25 -23.13
CA GLN A 582 -22.15 8.39 -22.15
C GLN A 582 -20.67 8.22 -22.53
N VAL A 583 -20.41 7.83 -23.79
CA VAL A 583 -19.05 7.67 -24.32
C VAL A 583 -18.32 9.00 -24.33
N ALA A 584 -18.97 10.08 -24.78
CA ALA A 584 -18.39 11.41 -24.84
C ALA A 584 -17.98 11.92 -23.46
N SER A 585 -18.88 11.86 -22.47
CA SER A 585 -18.62 12.31 -21.10
C SER A 585 -17.50 11.50 -20.45
N PHE A 586 -17.52 10.17 -20.58
CA PHE A 586 -16.51 9.31 -19.96
C PHE A 586 -15.12 9.57 -20.57
N SER A 587 -15.03 9.55 -21.90
CA SER A 587 -13.76 9.73 -22.59
C SER A 587 -13.18 11.13 -22.37
N TYR A 588 -14.03 12.16 -22.40
CA TYR A 588 -13.64 13.53 -22.08
C TYR A 588 -13.12 13.66 -20.63
N SER A 589 -13.85 13.13 -19.66
CA SER A 589 -13.47 13.21 -18.24
C SER A 589 -12.20 12.41 -17.94
N LEU A 590 -11.98 11.29 -18.63
CA LEU A 590 -10.75 10.51 -18.55
C LEU A 590 -9.54 11.30 -19.09
N LEU A 591 -9.67 11.93 -20.26
CA LEU A 591 -8.63 12.80 -20.82
C LEU A 591 -8.35 14.00 -19.91
N LYS A 592 -9.41 14.60 -19.34
CA LYS A 592 -9.34 15.73 -18.41
C LYS A 592 -8.59 15.38 -17.13
N GLY A 593 -8.85 14.21 -16.55
CA GLY A 593 -8.17 13.74 -15.34
C GLY A 593 -6.66 13.69 -15.55
N ILE A 594 -6.24 13.06 -16.64
CA ILE A 594 -4.82 12.88 -16.93
C ILE A 594 -4.15 14.18 -17.44
N ALA A 595 -4.89 15.06 -18.12
CA ALA A 595 -4.40 16.41 -18.48
C ALA A 595 -3.96 17.24 -17.26
N LYS A 596 -4.59 17.00 -16.10
CA LYS A 596 -4.31 17.69 -14.84
C LYS A 596 -3.38 16.92 -13.90
N SER A 597 -2.98 15.71 -14.27
CA SER A 597 -2.16 14.83 -13.45
C SER A 597 -0.79 15.42 -13.18
N ARG A 598 -0.30 15.22 -11.96
CA ARG A 598 1.02 15.62 -11.46
C ARG A 598 1.99 14.44 -11.36
N THR A 599 1.54 13.20 -11.56
CA THR A 599 2.43 12.03 -11.50
C THR A 599 3.37 11.96 -12.72
N PRO A 600 4.62 11.50 -12.55
CA PRO A 600 5.61 11.48 -13.65
C PRO A 600 5.19 10.62 -14.83
N ASP A 601 4.59 9.45 -14.58
CA ASP A 601 4.18 8.49 -15.62
C ASP A 601 3.15 9.04 -16.62
N ASN A 602 2.43 10.11 -16.23
CA ASN A 602 1.44 10.81 -17.03
C ASN A 602 1.97 12.09 -17.70
N GLN A 603 3.20 12.53 -17.44
CA GLN A 603 3.71 13.84 -17.89
C GLN A 603 3.65 14.07 -19.41
N HIS A 604 4.00 13.05 -20.21
CA HIS A 604 3.89 13.15 -21.67
C HIS A 604 2.43 13.21 -22.14
N LEU A 605 1.56 12.42 -21.50
CA LEU A 605 0.14 12.36 -21.82
C LEU A 605 -0.60 13.64 -21.39
N SER A 606 -0.20 14.28 -20.30
CA SER A 606 -0.85 15.49 -19.79
C SER A 606 -0.66 16.67 -20.73
N THR A 607 0.54 16.82 -21.31
CA THR A 607 0.85 17.85 -22.33
C THR A 607 -0.02 17.69 -23.58
N ALA A 608 -0.11 16.47 -24.10
CA ALA A 608 -0.97 16.13 -25.25
C ALA A 608 -2.43 16.50 -25.02
N ARG A 609 -2.91 16.16 -23.82
CA ARG A 609 -4.31 16.26 -23.47
C ARG A 609 -4.69 17.68 -23.09
N ASN A 610 -3.78 18.48 -22.55
CA ASN A 610 -4.05 19.91 -22.34
C ASN A 610 -4.46 20.63 -23.63
N ILE A 611 -3.90 20.24 -24.78
CA ILE A 611 -4.33 20.75 -26.09
C ILE A 611 -5.73 20.22 -26.43
N ALA A 612 -5.97 18.92 -26.32
CA ALA A 612 -7.28 18.31 -26.53
C ALA A 612 -8.37 18.95 -25.65
N MET A 613 -8.05 19.28 -24.40
CA MET A 613 -8.95 19.90 -23.45
C MET A 613 -9.35 21.31 -23.88
N LYS A 614 -8.47 22.11 -24.49
CA LYS A 614 -8.83 23.44 -25.03
C LYS A 614 -9.90 23.34 -26.13
N ILE A 615 -9.91 22.23 -26.87
CA ILE A 615 -10.86 21.96 -27.96
C ILE A 615 -12.17 21.39 -27.38
N LEU A 616 -12.08 20.30 -26.61
CA LEU A 616 -13.24 19.55 -26.13
C LEU A 616 -14.03 20.26 -25.03
N THR A 617 -13.39 21.09 -24.19
CA THR A 617 -14.07 21.72 -23.04
C THR A 617 -15.26 22.56 -23.47
N ARG A 618 -15.20 23.21 -24.65
CA ARG A 618 -16.32 24.02 -25.16
C ARG A 618 -17.57 23.19 -25.42
N LYS A 619 -17.42 21.98 -25.97
CA LYS A 619 -18.54 21.09 -26.33
C LYS A 619 -18.93 20.13 -25.21
N LEU A 620 -17.98 19.58 -24.47
CA LEU A 620 -18.23 18.48 -23.53
C LEU A 620 -18.04 18.88 -22.06
N GLY A 621 -17.58 20.11 -21.79
CA GLY A 621 -17.25 20.57 -20.44
C GLY A 621 -18.44 20.77 -19.50
N HIS A 622 -19.65 20.91 -20.05
CA HIS A 622 -20.89 21.11 -19.29
C HIS A 622 -21.53 19.80 -18.81
N LEU A 623 -21.16 18.64 -19.38
CA LEU A 623 -21.79 17.36 -19.07
C LEU A 623 -21.66 16.99 -17.58
N SER A 624 -22.80 16.69 -16.94
CA SER A 624 -22.96 16.43 -15.50
C SER A 624 -22.51 15.02 -15.07
N TYR A 625 -22.78 14.60 -13.82
CA TYR A 625 -22.50 13.23 -13.32
C TYR A 625 -23.60 12.21 -13.66
N ARG A 626 -24.67 12.62 -14.36
CA ARG A 626 -25.67 11.70 -14.91
C ARG A 626 -25.13 10.85 -16.04
N TYR A 627 -24.14 11.37 -16.76
CA TYR A 627 -23.38 10.62 -17.74
C TYR A 627 -22.19 9.93 -17.09
N SER A 628 -21.70 8.92 -17.78
CA SER A 628 -20.50 8.18 -17.39
C SER A 628 -19.34 9.12 -17.17
N LYS A 629 -18.55 8.87 -16.12
CA LYS A 629 -17.53 9.79 -15.63
C LYS A 629 -16.28 9.04 -15.19
N SER A 630 -15.12 9.64 -15.45
CA SER A 630 -13.86 9.30 -14.82
C SER A 630 -13.40 10.48 -13.95
N MET A 631 -12.98 10.19 -12.74
CA MET A 631 -12.37 11.16 -11.83
C MET A 631 -10.97 10.68 -11.47
N HIS A 632 -10.00 11.57 -11.57
CA HIS A 632 -8.60 11.31 -11.26
C HIS A 632 -8.16 12.27 -10.16
N PHE A 633 -7.61 11.73 -9.09
CA PHE A 633 -7.05 12.48 -7.97
C PHE A 633 -5.62 12.02 -7.76
N ASP A 634 -4.67 12.94 -7.84
CA ASP A 634 -3.27 12.62 -7.59
C ASP A 634 -2.54 13.71 -6.82
N TRP A 635 -1.43 13.29 -6.24
CA TRP A 635 -0.40 14.18 -5.74
C TRP A 635 0.95 13.47 -5.92
N PHE A 636 1.98 14.24 -6.20
CA PHE A 636 3.34 13.74 -6.32
C PHE A 636 4.29 14.82 -5.82
N HIS A 637 5.26 14.42 -5.01
CA HIS A 637 6.29 15.33 -4.48
C HIS A 637 7.62 15.03 -5.15
N ASP A 638 8.14 16.00 -5.91
CA ASP A 638 9.34 15.81 -6.71
C ASP A 638 10.58 15.50 -5.86
N ASP A 639 10.75 16.16 -4.71
CA ASP A 639 11.90 15.88 -3.83
C ASP A 639 11.80 14.52 -3.12
N PHE A 640 10.62 13.92 -2.95
CA PHE A 640 10.53 12.58 -2.36
C PHE A 640 10.47 11.48 -3.42
N LEU A 641 10.22 11.83 -4.68
CA LEU A 641 9.78 10.92 -5.74
C LEU A 641 8.73 9.92 -5.26
N PHE A 642 7.77 10.46 -4.50
CA PHE A 642 6.68 9.71 -3.90
C PHE A 642 5.36 10.40 -4.20
N GLY A 643 4.33 9.60 -4.44
CA GLY A 643 2.99 10.11 -4.64
C GLY A 643 1.96 8.99 -4.70
N THR A 644 0.70 9.39 -4.73
CA THR A 644 -0.41 8.45 -4.91
C THR A 644 -1.38 8.98 -5.95
N SER A 645 -2.01 8.07 -6.68
CA SER A 645 -3.11 8.43 -7.59
C SER A 645 -4.31 7.51 -7.35
N THR A 646 -5.50 8.08 -7.39
CA THR A 646 -6.76 7.38 -7.25
C THR A 646 -7.66 7.71 -8.43
N ASP A 647 -8.11 6.68 -9.14
CA ASP A 647 -9.10 6.80 -10.21
C ASP A 647 -10.45 6.24 -9.76
N VAL A 648 -11.52 6.97 -10.05
CA VAL A 648 -12.90 6.52 -9.90
C VAL A 648 -13.54 6.50 -11.29
N TYR A 649 -13.97 5.33 -11.74
CA TYR A 649 -14.66 5.14 -13.01
C TYR A 649 -16.12 4.77 -12.75
N MET A 650 -17.02 5.53 -13.32
CA MET A 650 -18.46 5.35 -13.18
C MET A 650 -19.06 5.23 -14.58
N LEU A 651 -19.49 4.03 -14.95
CA LEU A 651 -20.19 3.80 -16.22
C LEU A 651 -21.69 3.76 -15.92
N GLN A 652 -22.37 4.76 -16.45
CA GLN A 652 -23.81 4.94 -16.33
C GLN A 652 -24.51 4.33 -17.55
N ASN A 653 -25.74 3.92 -17.33
CA ASN A 653 -26.73 3.66 -18.38
C ASN A 653 -27.91 4.63 -18.16
N GLU A 654 -29.08 4.39 -18.76
CA GLU A 654 -30.27 5.24 -18.53
C GLU A 654 -30.83 5.22 -17.08
N SER A 655 -30.20 4.51 -16.14
CA SER A 655 -30.64 4.39 -14.73
C SER A 655 -29.88 5.28 -13.75
N LEU A 656 -30.41 5.42 -12.53
CA LEU A 656 -29.80 6.21 -11.44
C LEU A 656 -28.59 5.53 -10.78
N ILE A 657 -28.45 4.22 -10.92
CA ILE A 657 -27.37 3.43 -10.34
C ILE A 657 -26.39 3.10 -11.47
N PRO A 658 -25.09 3.37 -11.30
CA PRO A 658 -24.09 3.00 -12.30
C PRO A 658 -24.13 1.50 -12.60
N SER A 659 -24.16 1.16 -13.89
CA SER A 659 -23.94 -0.22 -14.38
C SER A 659 -22.61 -0.79 -13.89
N LYS A 660 -21.60 0.08 -13.74
CA LYS A 660 -20.28 -0.31 -13.27
C LYS A 660 -19.61 0.82 -12.49
N LEU A 661 -19.03 0.47 -11.35
CA LEU A 661 -18.21 1.35 -10.53
C LEU A 661 -16.85 0.70 -10.31
N MET A 662 -15.78 1.43 -10.54
CA MET A 662 -14.41 0.96 -10.31
C MET A 662 -13.62 2.01 -9.54
N LEU A 663 -12.97 1.59 -8.46
CA LEU A 663 -12.04 2.40 -7.67
C LEU A 663 -10.65 1.79 -7.80
N LYS A 664 -9.67 2.55 -8.27
CA LYS A 664 -8.29 2.11 -8.51
C LYS A 664 -7.31 3.01 -7.77
N GLY A 665 -6.45 2.43 -6.92
CA GLY A 665 -5.40 3.14 -6.21
C GLY A 665 -4.00 2.71 -6.65
N LYS A 666 -3.11 3.68 -6.88
CA LYS A 666 -1.69 3.46 -7.18
C LYS A 666 -0.80 4.22 -6.20
N ILE A 667 0.35 3.62 -5.90
CA ILE A 667 1.44 4.23 -5.12
C ILE A 667 2.64 4.34 -6.06
N HIS A 668 3.18 5.55 -6.18
CA HIS A 668 4.40 5.84 -6.92
C HIS A 668 5.53 5.98 -5.90
N PHE A 669 6.55 5.13 -5.99
CA PHE A 669 7.66 5.14 -5.04
C PHE A 669 8.93 4.52 -5.67
N ILE A 670 10.12 5.10 -5.39
CA ILE A 670 11.43 4.54 -5.78
C ILE A 670 11.47 4.18 -7.28
N GLY A 671 11.01 5.11 -8.12
CA GLY A 671 11.01 4.90 -9.57
C GLY A 671 10.14 3.72 -10.04
N ARG A 672 9.15 3.29 -9.26
CA ARG A 672 8.21 2.21 -9.58
C ARG A 672 6.77 2.62 -9.27
N ILE A 673 5.82 1.92 -9.91
CA ILE A 673 4.37 2.13 -9.73
C ILE A 673 3.77 0.83 -9.20
N LEU A 674 3.17 0.87 -8.02
CA LEU A 674 2.45 -0.25 -7.46
C LEU A 674 0.94 0.05 -7.49
N GLN A 675 0.18 -0.71 -8.27
CA GLN A 675 -1.28 -0.66 -8.23
C GLN A 675 -1.77 -1.41 -6.98
N PHE A 676 -1.75 -0.73 -5.82
CA PHE A 676 -2.00 -1.35 -4.52
C PHE A 676 -3.33 -2.12 -4.46
N ILE A 677 -4.43 -1.48 -4.86
CA ILE A 677 -5.77 -2.08 -4.84
C ILE A 677 -6.64 -1.54 -5.99
N GLU A 678 -7.49 -2.38 -6.55
CA GLU A 678 -8.64 -1.96 -7.35
C GLU A 678 -9.86 -2.78 -6.94
N VAL A 679 -10.99 -2.10 -6.72
CA VAL A 679 -12.28 -2.73 -6.44
C VAL A 679 -13.24 -2.34 -7.54
N GLY A 680 -13.88 -3.33 -8.14
CA GLY A 680 -14.88 -3.10 -9.17
C GLY A 680 -16.17 -3.84 -8.88
N VAL A 681 -17.28 -3.15 -9.15
CA VAL A 681 -18.64 -3.63 -8.96
C VAL A 681 -19.40 -3.42 -10.26
N HIS A 682 -20.07 -4.46 -10.75
CA HIS A 682 -20.92 -4.43 -11.93
C HIS A 682 -22.33 -4.87 -11.54
N ALA A 683 -23.32 -4.02 -11.80
CA ALA A 683 -24.66 -4.07 -11.20
C ALA A 683 -25.79 -4.15 -12.23
N ASP A 684 -25.52 -4.67 -13.43
CA ASP A 684 -26.50 -4.71 -14.52
C ASP A 684 -27.79 -5.45 -14.16
N GLY A 685 -27.71 -6.54 -13.38
CA GLY A 685 -28.89 -7.30 -12.96
C GLY A 685 -29.76 -6.57 -11.92
N ILE A 686 -29.24 -5.55 -11.22
CA ILE A 686 -30.03 -4.71 -10.30
C ILE A 686 -30.97 -3.78 -11.08
N LYS A 687 -30.62 -3.41 -12.33
CA LYS A 687 -31.46 -2.57 -13.18
C LYS A 687 -32.82 -3.20 -13.42
N GLU A 688 -32.88 -4.50 -13.68
CA GLU A 688 -34.13 -5.24 -13.91
C GLU A 688 -35.01 -5.29 -12.66
N LEU A 689 -34.42 -5.36 -11.46
CA LEU A 689 -35.16 -5.32 -10.19
C LEU A 689 -35.77 -3.94 -9.90
N LEU A 690 -35.10 -2.88 -10.33
CA LEU A 690 -35.56 -1.50 -10.14
C LEU A 690 -36.44 -1.01 -11.30
N ALA A 691 -36.35 -1.63 -12.49
CA ALA A 691 -37.15 -1.28 -13.66
C ALA A 691 -38.65 -1.39 -13.34
N GLY A 692 -39.40 -0.29 -13.56
CA GLY A 692 -40.81 -0.17 -13.18
C GLY A 692 -41.05 0.40 -11.77
N LYS A 693 -40.10 0.24 -10.83
CA LYS A 693 -40.15 0.85 -9.50
C LYS A 693 -39.33 2.15 -9.39
N ILE A 694 -38.58 2.50 -10.44
CA ILE A 694 -37.78 3.75 -10.55
C ILE A 694 -38.59 5.03 -10.27
N PRO A 695 -39.85 5.19 -10.72
CA PRO A 695 -40.64 6.38 -10.38
C PRO A 695 -40.96 6.50 -8.89
N GLN A 696 -41.23 5.37 -8.21
CA GLN A 696 -41.42 5.30 -6.76
C GLN A 696 -40.09 5.51 -6.02
N LEU A 697 -38.98 4.94 -6.49
CA LEU A 697 -37.65 5.16 -5.91
C LEU A 697 -37.19 6.63 -6.07
N LYS A 698 -37.48 7.26 -7.22
CA LYS A 698 -37.21 8.69 -7.46
C LYS A 698 -37.96 9.58 -6.46
N LYS A 699 -39.19 9.22 -6.09
CA LYS A 699 -39.96 9.89 -5.02
C LYS A 699 -39.39 9.56 -3.62
N ASP A 700 -39.21 8.28 -3.30
CA ASP A 700 -39.05 7.77 -1.92
C ASP A 700 -37.71 7.04 -1.65
N LEU A 701 -36.60 7.58 -2.14
CA LEU A 701 -35.23 7.04 -2.01
C LEU A 701 -34.69 6.81 -0.58
N GLY A 702 -35.50 6.99 0.46
CA GLY A 702 -35.10 6.58 1.80
C GLY A 702 -36.23 6.20 2.75
N ASP A 703 -37.43 5.90 2.24
CA ASP A 703 -38.38 5.12 3.02
C ASP A 703 -37.84 3.69 3.12
N PHE A 704 -37.33 3.34 4.30
CA PHE A 704 -36.78 2.02 4.60
C PHE A 704 -37.85 0.93 4.46
N ALA A 705 -39.14 1.25 4.64
CA ALA A 705 -40.25 0.33 4.43
C ALA A 705 -40.54 0.11 2.93
N THR A 706 -40.49 1.16 2.09
CA THR A 706 -40.55 1.02 0.63
C THR A 706 -39.33 0.27 0.08
N ILE A 707 -38.12 0.54 0.60
CA ILE A 707 -36.91 -0.21 0.25
C ILE A 707 -37.06 -1.68 0.69
N LEU A 708 -37.52 -1.96 1.91
CA LEU A 708 -37.80 -3.33 2.37
C LEU A 708 -38.90 -4.03 1.58
N ASN A 709 -39.93 -3.31 1.12
CA ASN A 709 -40.99 -3.84 0.26
C ASN A 709 -40.52 -4.09 -1.19
N ILE A 710 -39.55 -3.31 -1.67
CA ILE A 710 -38.85 -3.59 -2.93
C ILE A 710 -37.94 -4.80 -2.76
N LEU A 711 -37.30 -4.92 -1.60
CA LEU A 711 -36.43 -6.03 -1.22
C LEU A 711 -37.18 -7.27 -0.69
N SER A 712 -38.51 -7.25 -0.56
CA SER A 712 -39.31 -8.43 -0.18
C SER A 712 -39.70 -9.28 -1.39
N ASP A 713 -39.61 -8.72 -2.60
CA ASP A 713 -39.83 -9.40 -3.90
C ASP A 713 -38.64 -10.30 -4.34
N TRP A 714 -37.68 -10.62 -3.47
CA TRP A 714 -36.46 -11.38 -3.82
C TRP A 714 -36.73 -12.77 -4.43
N GLN A 715 -37.92 -13.33 -4.25
CA GLN A 715 -38.32 -14.59 -4.86
C GLN A 715 -38.45 -14.53 -6.39
N LYS A 716 -38.61 -13.33 -6.97
CA LYS A 716 -38.76 -13.12 -8.43
C LYS A 716 -37.42 -12.92 -9.17
N LEU A 717 -36.30 -13.02 -8.46
CA LEU A 717 -34.97 -12.75 -9.03
C LEU A 717 -34.52 -13.87 -9.98
N PRO A 718 -33.90 -13.52 -11.14
CA PRO A 718 -33.27 -14.51 -12.01
C PRO A 718 -32.23 -15.32 -11.24
N LYS A 719 -32.32 -16.65 -11.31
CA LYS A 719 -31.37 -17.56 -10.67
C LYS A 719 -30.10 -17.76 -11.48
N ASP A 720 -30.26 -17.74 -12.80
CA ASP A 720 -29.22 -18.08 -13.78
C ASP A 720 -28.34 -16.88 -14.18
N ARG A 721 -28.66 -15.67 -13.72
CA ARG A 721 -27.89 -14.44 -14.00
C ARG A 721 -27.43 -13.74 -12.72
N PRO A 722 -26.19 -13.23 -12.68
CA PRO A 722 -25.72 -12.46 -11.52
C PRO A 722 -26.37 -11.09 -11.47
N LEU A 723 -26.78 -10.69 -10.28
CA LEU A 723 -27.31 -9.36 -9.98
C LEU A 723 -26.18 -8.37 -9.77
N LEU A 724 -25.14 -8.82 -9.07
CA LEU A 724 -23.94 -8.07 -8.79
C LEU A 724 -22.72 -8.95 -9.07
N THR A 725 -21.75 -8.43 -9.82
CA THR A 725 -20.41 -9.03 -9.90
C THR A 725 -19.44 -8.10 -9.21
N THR A 726 -18.71 -8.62 -8.23
CA THR A 726 -17.66 -7.89 -7.52
C THR A 726 -16.32 -8.54 -7.82
N TYR A 727 -15.31 -7.72 -8.10
CA TYR A 727 -13.93 -8.19 -8.21
C TYR A 727 -12.98 -7.29 -7.43
N VAL A 728 -11.87 -7.88 -6.99
CA VAL A 728 -10.76 -7.17 -6.35
C VAL A 728 -9.47 -7.51 -7.09
N ARG A 729 -8.70 -6.48 -7.46
CA ARG A 729 -7.33 -6.63 -7.92
C ARG A 729 -6.36 -6.16 -6.84
N MET A 730 -5.36 -6.98 -6.56
CA MET A 730 -4.23 -6.65 -5.69
C MET A 730 -2.98 -6.56 -6.57
N PHE A 731 -2.20 -5.49 -6.45
CA PHE A 731 -0.98 -5.29 -7.25
C PHE A 731 -1.22 -5.40 -8.77
N GLY A 732 -2.38 -4.93 -9.22
CA GLY A 732 -2.80 -5.03 -10.63
C GLY A 732 -3.16 -6.44 -11.10
N GLN A 733 -3.34 -7.44 -10.23
CA GLN A 733 -3.78 -8.79 -10.59
C GLN A 733 -5.15 -9.08 -9.98
N GLU A 734 -6.09 -9.63 -10.75
CA GLU A 734 -7.40 -10.06 -10.20
C GLU A 734 -7.18 -11.21 -9.23
N ALA A 735 -7.46 -10.97 -7.94
CA ALA A 735 -7.26 -11.94 -6.87
C ALA A 735 -8.59 -12.54 -6.38
N PHE A 736 -9.69 -11.84 -6.63
CA PHE A 736 -11.02 -12.24 -6.17
C PHE A 736 -12.08 -11.88 -7.21
N LEU A 737 -13.00 -12.82 -7.43
CA LEU A 737 -14.17 -12.64 -8.29
C LEU A 737 -15.36 -13.36 -7.64
N MET A 738 -16.44 -12.64 -7.43
CA MET A 738 -17.68 -13.17 -6.85
C MET A 738 -18.90 -12.64 -7.59
N ASP A 739 -19.80 -13.57 -7.88
CA ASP A 739 -21.13 -13.28 -8.42
C ASP A 739 -22.18 -13.48 -7.34
N VAL A 740 -23.03 -12.48 -7.18
CA VAL A 740 -24.20 -12.49 -6.31
C VAL A 740 -25.42 -12.69 -7.19
N ASN A 741 -26.03 -13.86 -7.12
CA ASN A 741 -27.25 -14.21 -7.86
C ASN A 741 -28.45 -14.42 -6.92
N GLY A 742 -29.62 -14.69 -7.50
CA GLY A 742 -30.84 -14.98 -6.74
C GLY A 742 -30.69 -16.13 -5.74
N ASP A 743 -29.95 -17.19 -6.08
CA ASP A 743 -29.76 -18.34 -5.17
C ASP A 743 -28.85 -18.02 -3.98
N PHE A 744 -27.76 -17.27 -4.19
CA PHE A 744 -26.91 -16.79 -3.10
C PHE A 744 -27.73 -15.94 -2.12
N ILE A 745 -28.51 -15.02 -2.66
CA ILE A 745 -29.41 -14.16 -1.91
C ILE A 745 -30.50 -14.99 -1.18
N GLN A 746 -31.07 -16.00 -1.83
CA GLN A 746 -32.07 -16.90 -1.26
C GLN A 746 -31.47 -17.74 -0.13
N SER A 747 -30.21 -18.15 -0.24
CA SER A 747 -29.50 -18.92 0.80
C SER A 747 -29.28 -18.08 2.07
N ILE A 748 -28.89 -16.81 1.91
CA ILE A 748 -28.74 -15.86 3.02
C ILE A 748 -30.11 -15.58 3.63
N THR A 749 -31.11 -15.22 2.84
CA THR A 749 -32.45 -14.93 3.36
C THR A 749 -33.12 -16.13 4.01
N LYS A 750 -32.99 -17.35 3.47
CA LYS A 750 -33.49 -18.55 4.16
C LYS A 750 -32.83 -18.72 5.52
N SER A 751 -31.53 -18.47 5.61
CA SER A 751 -30.78 -18.56 6.88
C SER A 751 -31.26 -17.54 7.91
N PHE A 752 -31.62 -16.31 7.49
CA PHE A 752 -32.04 -15.21 8.38
C PHE A 752 -33.54 -14.91 8.39
N SER A 753 -34.36 -15.70 7.68
CA SER A 753 -35.81 -15.49 7.66
C SER A 753 -36.42 -15.73 9.05
N PRO A 754 -37.57 -15.12 9.39
CA PRO A 754 -38.26 -15.34 10.67
C PRO A 754 -39.04 -16.68 10.71
N THR A 755 -39.07 -17.41 9.61
CA THR A 755 -39.76 -18.70 9.37
C THR A 755 -39.04 -20.01 9.79
N PRO A 756 -37.70 -20.13 9.87
CA PRO A 756 -37.04 -21.38 10.20
C PRO A 756 -37.37 -21.81 11.63
N GLY A 757 -37.78 -23.06 11.79
CA GLY A 757 -37.96 -23.69 13.09
C GLY A 757 -36.65 -24.21 13.68
N LYS A 758 -36.74 -25.06 14.71
CA LYS A 758 -35.60 -25.65 15.44
C LYS A 758 -34.53 -26.32 14.57
N GLU A 759 -34.89 -26.74 13.35
CA GLU A 759 -33.99 -27.43 12.40
C GLU A 759 -32.94 -26.50 11.73
N SER A 760 -33.04 -25.18 11.92
CA SER A 760 -32.11 -24.22 11.32
C SER A 760 -30.75 -24.16 12.02
N LYS A 761 -29.66 -24.05 11.23
CA LYS A 761 -28.31 -23.76 11.75
C LYS A 761 -28.24 -22.43 12.53
N VAL A 762 -29.13 -21.48 12.24
CA VAL A 762 -29.20 -20.19 12.95
C VAL A 762 -29.84 -20.36 14.33
N TRP A 763 -30.78 -21.30 14.49
CA TRP A 763 -31.35 -21.64 15.79
C TRP A 763 -30.27 -22.17 16.74
N ALA A 764 -29.44 -23.10 16.26
CA ALA A 764 -28.31 -23.64 17.03
C ALA A 764 -27.34 -22.53 17.47
N LYS A 765 -26.98 -21.60 16.57
CA LYS A 765 -26.14 -20.44 16.92
C LYS A 765 -26.78 -19.53 17.96
N ILE A 766 -28.09 -19.29 17.89
CA ILE A 766 -28.79 -18.49 18.91
C ILE A 766 -28.75 -19.20 20.26
N GLN A 767 -28.93 -20.53 20.29
CA GLN A 767 -28.79 -21.32 21.51
C GLN A 767 -27.36 -21.26 22.07
N ASP A 768 -26.34 -21.31 21.22
CA ASP A 768 -24.93 -21.18 21.62
C ASP A 768 -24.64 -19.79 22.20
N VAL A 769 -25.20 -18.73 21.61
CA VAL A 769 -25.12 -17.37 22.15
C VAL A 769 -25.91 -17.24 23.47
N GLN A 770 -27.03 -17.93 23.64
CA GLN A 770 -27.77 -17.95 24.91
C GLN A 770 -26.99 -18.66 26.03
N LYS A 771 -26.27 -19.74 25.70
CA LYS A 771 -25.37 -20.46 26.63
C LYS A 771 -24.08 -19.67 26.94
N GLY A 772 -23.76 -18.66 26.13
CA GLY A 772 -22.50 -17.93 26.18
C GLY A 772 -21.47 -18.58 25.26
N THR A 773 -21.03 -17.85 24.24
CA THR A 773 -20.04 -18.33 23.26
C THR A 773 -18.86 -17.38 23.21
N SER A 774 -17.66 -17.95 23.07
CA SER A 774 -16.43 -17.22 22.78
C SER A 774 -15.97 -17.56 21.37
N TRP A 775 -15.64 -16.54 20.59
CA TRP A 775 -15.06 -16.68 19.27
C TRP A 775 -13.69 -16.01 19.25
N HIS A 776 -12.70 -16.72 18.71
CA HIS A 776 -11.37 -16.19 18.52
C HIS A 776 -10.89 -16.43 17.08
N TRP A 777 -10.28 -15.41 16.50
CA TRP A 777 -9.72 -15.45 15.17
C TRP A 777 -8.43 -14.63 15.10
N THR A 778 -7.37 -15.24 14.60
CA THR A 778 -6.05 -14.65 14.37
C THR A 778 -5.62 -14.88 12.93
N LYS A 779 -4.95 -13.88 12.34
CA LYS A 779 -4.36 -14.01 11.00
C LYS A 779 -3.00 -13.31 10.93
N PRO A 780 -1.90 -14.05 11.15
CA PRO A 780 -0.56 -13.58 10.83
C PRO A 780 -0.36 -13.67 9.31
N HIS A 781 0.30 -12.69 8.71
CA HIS A 781 0.69 -12.76 7.30
C HIS A 781 1.84 -11.82 6.96
N LEU A 782 2.69 -12.25 6.02
CA LEU A 782 3.62 -11.37 5.34
C LEU A 782 2.86 -10.73 4.16
N VAL A 783 2.85 -9.40 4.06
CA VAL A 783 2.14 -8.69 2.98
C VAL A 783 3.02 -8.58 1.73
N TYR A 784 4.29 -8.25 1.94
CA TYR A 784 5.31 -8.27 0.89
C TYR A 784 6.71 -8.45 1.46
N GLU A 785 7.56 -9.10 0.66
CA GLU A 785 9.02 -9.14 0.78
C GLU A 785 9.59 -8.63 -0.53
N ALA A 786 10.27 -7.49 -0.49
CA ALA A 786 10.94 -6.91 -1.66
C ALA A 786 12.43 -6.82 -1.39
N ARG A 787 13.25 -7.33 -2.31
CA ARG A 787 14.71 -7.42 -2.13
C ARG A 787 15.44 -7.00 -3.39
N PHE A 788 16.51 -6.24 -3.22
CA PHE A 788 17.54 -5.98 -4.20
C PHE A 788 18.87 -6.39 -3.60
N MET A 789 19.67 -7.13 -4.36
CA MET A 789 20.98 -7.60 -3.91
C MET A 789 22.02 -7.43 -5.01
N GLN A 790 23.22 -7.06 -4.60
CA GLN A 790 24.39 -6.87 -5.46
C GLN A 790 25.65 -7.25 -4.67
N PRO A 791 26.68 -7.88 -5.26
CA PRO A 791 27.94 -8.11 -4.58
C PRO A 791 28.72 -6.81 -4.44
N THR A 792 29.44 -6.69 -3.34
CA THR A 792 30.50 -5.70 -3.17
C THR A 792 31.83 -6.23 -3.73
N CYS A 793 32.83 -5.37 -3.86
CA CYS A 793 34.18 -5.71 -4.29
C CYS A 793 34.88 -6.68 -3.32
N LEU A 794 34.39 -6.81 -2.09
CA LEU A 794 34.83 -7.75 -1.06
C LEU A 794 34.28 -9.17 -1.25
N GLY A 795 33.30 -9.36 -2.15
CA GLY A 795 32.57 -10.62 -2.28
C GLY A 795 31.46 -10.82 -1.25
N LEU A 796 31.08 -9.76 -0.53
CA LEU A 796 29.94 -9.76 0.37
C LEU A 796 28.70 -9.19 -0.36
N PRO A 797 27.51 -9.79 -0.23
CA PRO A 797 26.29 -9.26 -0.83
C PRO A 797 25.77 -8.07 -0.02
N VAL A 798 25.69 -6.90 -0.65
CA VAL A 798 24.85 -5.82 -0.14
C VAL A 798 23.40 -6.10 -0.52
N GLU A 799 22.52 -5.96 0.45
CA GLU A 799 21.09 -6.14 0.32
C GLU A 799 20.34 -4.86 0.73
N ILE A 800 19.41 -4.45 -0.12
CA ILE A 800 18.35 -3.51 0.20
C ILE A 800 17.05 -4.29 0.24
N SER A 801 16.38 -4.32 1.37
CA SER A 801 15.15 -5.09 1.52
C SER A 801 14.08 -4.41 2.34
N LYS A 802 12.84 -4.82 2.06
CA LYS A 802 11.65 -4.36 2.76
C LYS A 802 10.78 -5.54 3.13
N TYR A 803 10.41 -5.60 4.40
CA TYR A 803 9.50 -6.60 4.94
C TYR A 803 8.33 -5.89 5.59
N PHE A 804 7.11 -6.32 5.27
CA PHE A 804 5.90 -5.81 5.88
C PHE A 804 5.02 -6.96 6.34
N SER A 805 4.93 -7.16 7.66
CA SER A 805 4.18 -8.25 8.27
C SER A 805 3.08 -7.71 9.17
N ILE A 806 1.99 -8.47 9.28
CA ILE A 806 0.80 -8.05 10.00
C ILE A 806 0.25 -9.22 10.81
N VAL A 807 -0.14 -8.95 12.05
CA VAL A 807 -0.91 -9.87 12.90
C VAL A 807 -2.24 -9.21 13.22
N ASN A 808 -3.34 -9.82 12.77
CA ASN A 808 -4.69 -9.43 13.15
C ASN A 808 -5.20 -10.40 14.21
N ALA A 809 -5.90 -9.88 15.22
CA ALA A 809 -6.64 -10.70 16.17
C ALA A 809 -8.02 -10.09 16.44
N VAL A 810 -9.03 -10.93 16.44
CA VAL A 810 -10.38 -10.60 16.88
C VAL A 810 -10.82 -11.66 17.87
N THR A 811 -11.22 -11.24 19.05
CA THR A 811 -11.80 -12.12 20.07
C THR A 811 -13.09 -11.49 20.58
N MET A 812 -14.11 -12.30 20.80
CA MET A 812 -15.40 -11.81 21.25
C MET A 812 -16.11 -12.88 22.06
N LYS A 813 -16.54 -12.50 23.26
CA LYS A 813 -17.45 -13.24 24.11
C LYS A 813 -18.82 -12.59 24.02
N VAL A 814 -19.83 -13.39 23.72
CA VAL A 814 -21.21 -12.94 23.61
C VAL A 814 -22.11 -13.85 24.40
N LYS A 815 -22.98 -13.25 25.22
CA LYS A 815 -24.07 -13.93 25.91
C LYS A 815 -25.37 -13.18 25.67
N ALA A 816 -26.44 -13.89 25.31
CA ALA A 816 -27.78 -13.31 25.16
C ALA A 816 -28.78 -13.90 26.15
N GLU A 817 -29.56 -13.06 26.80
CA GLU A 817 -30.72 -13.43 27.59
C GLU A 817 -31.98 -12.95 26.87
N ILE A 818 -32.90 -13.86 26.58
CA ILE A 818 -34.09 -13.59 25.76
C ILE A 818 -35.33 -13.95 26.57
N SER A 819 -36.23 -12.98 26.76
CA SER A 819 -37.43 -13.14 27.58
C SER A 819 -38.69 -12.62 26.88
N PRO A 820 -39.72 -13.46 26.61
CA PRO A 820 -39.70 -14.92 26.74
C PRO A 820 -38.75 -15.56 25.71
N PRO A 821 -38.15 -16.73 26.00
CA PRO A 821 -37.28 -17.43 25.04
C PRO A 821 -38.12 -17.96 23.87
N PRO A 822 -37.59 -17.94 22.63
CA PRO A 822 -38.29 -18.44 21.47
C PRO A 822 -38.50 -19.96 21.59
N LYS A 823 -39.71 -20.44 21.24
CA LYS A 823 -40.12 -21.84 21.40
C LYS A 823 -40.12 -22.61 20.08
N GLU A 824 -40.63 -22.03 19.00
CA GLU A 824 -40.79 -22.71 17.71
C GLU A 824 -40.24 -21.91 16.54
N HIS A 825 -40.44 -20.59 16.50
CA HIS A 825 -40.05 -19.76 15.36
C HIS A 825 -39.22 -18.54 15.76
N LEU A 826 -38.26 -18.17 14.91
CA LEU A 826 -37.44 -16.97 15.11
C LEU A 826 -38.26 -15.67 15.13
N ARG A 827 -39.48 -15.66 14.57
CA ARG A 827 -40.42 -14.54 14.67
C ARG A 827 -40.72 -14.13 16.12
N GLU A 828 -40.69 -15.07 17.06
CA GLU A 828 -40.96 -14.80 18.48
C GLU A 828 -39.96 -13.79 19.08
N LEU A 829 -38.75 -13.69 18.51
CA LEU A 829 -37.75 -12.69 18.90
C LEU A 829 -38.23 -11.24 18.74
N LEU A 830 -39.15 -10.96 17.81
CA LEU A 830 -39.72 -9.63 17.60
C LEU A 830 -40.60 -9.17 18.79
N SER A 831 -41.11 -10.12 19.56
CA SER A 831 -41.93 -9.87 20.75
C SER A 831 -41.15 -10.02 22.06
N SER A 832 -39.89 -10.45 22.00
CA SER A 832 -39.05 -10.69 23.19
C SER A 832 -38.18 -9.48 23.52
N VAL A 833 -37.84 -9.36 24.80
CA VAL A 833 -36.76 -8.49 25.26
C VAL A 833 -35.45 -9.26 25.16
N ILE A 834 -34.49 -8.69 24.43
CA ILE A 834 -33.17 -9.30 24.21
C ILE A 834 -32.14 -8.49 24.97
N SER A 835 -31.46 -9.11 25.93
CA SER A 835 -30.34 -8.54 26.67
C SER A 835 -29.05 -9.23 26.23
N LEU A 836 -28.20 -8.52 25.49
CA LEU A 836 -26.90 -8.97 25.02
C LEU A 836 -25.81 -8.44 25.94
N GLN A 837 -24.89 -9.28 26.36
CA GLN A 837 -23.62 -8.88 26.99
C GLN A 837 -22.49 -9.22 26.03
N THR A 838 -21.62 -8.25 25.79
CA THR A 838 -20.47 -8.38 24.90
C THR A 838 -19.20 -7.94 25.61
N ASP A 839 -18.14 -8.72 25.44
CA ASP A 839 -16.77 -8.44 25.87
C ASP A 839 -15.86 -8.90 24.74
N GLY A 840 -15.13 -7.99 24.12
CA GLY A 840 -14.32 -8.32 22.97
C GLY A 840 -13.18 -7.37 22.71
N PHE A 841 -12.34 -7.78 21.78
CA PHE A 841 -11.19 -7.03 21.34
C PHE A 841 -10.97 -7.28 19.85
N ALA A 842 -10.68 -6.21 19.12
CA ALA A 842 -10.21 -6.27 17.74
C ALA A 842 -8.93 -5.45 17.64
N GLY A 843 -7.87 -6.06 17.13
CA GLY A 843 -6.59 -5.39 17.01
C GLY A 843 -5.77 -5.87 15.84
N VAL A 844 -4.82 -5.02 15.46
CA VAL A 844 -3.84 -5.29 14.42
C VAL A 844 -2.49 -4.73 14.86
N THR A 845 -1.43 -5.53 14.70
CA THR A 845 -0.04 -5.05 14.74
C THR A 845 0.55 -5.19 13.36
N LYS A 846 1.24 -4.15 12.90
CA LYS A 846 1.93 -4.10 11.61
C LYS A 846 3.39 -3.77 11.86
N ASP A 847 4.29 -4.61 11.40
CA ASP A 847 5.73 -4.40 11.47
C ASP A 847 6.28 -4.16 10.06
N HIS A 848 6.96 -3.03 9.88
CA HIS A 848 7.62 -2.66 8.64
C HIS A 848 9.12 -2.47 8.90
N PHE A 849 9.93 -3.16 8.10
CA PHE A 849 11.37 -3.10 8.17
C PHE A 849 11.94 -2.65 6.84
N VAL A 850 12.94 -1.77 6.88
CA VAL A 850 13.80 -1.45 5.74
C VAL A 850 15.24 -1.70 6.16
N PHE A 851 15.94 -2.56 5.43
CA PHE A 851 17.34 -2.88 5.68
C PHE A 851 18.21 -2.43 4.50
N HIS A 852 19.38 -1.87 4.81
CA HIS A 852 20.45 -1.60 3.85
C HIS A 852 21.78 -2.01 4.49
N GLY A 853 22.46 -3.00 3.91
CA GLY A 853 23.75 -3.47 4.41
C GLY A 853 24.13 -4.86 3.92
N ILE A 854 25.10 -5.48 4.55
CA ILE A 854 25.56 -6.85 4.26
C ILE A 854 24.65 -7.86 4.95
N ASN A 855 24.16 -8.84 4.19
CA ASN A 855 23.36 -9.96 4.71
C ASN A 855 23.92 -11.30 4.24
N THR A 856 24.46 -12.09 5.15
CA THR A 856 25.00 -13.43 4.88
C THR A 856 24.43 -14.45 5.87
N ASP A 857 24.67 -15.74 5.60
CA ASP A 857 24.39 -16.84 6.54
C ASP A 857 25.29 -16.82 7.79
N LEU A 858 26.39 -16.07 7.76
CA LEU A 858 27.37 -15.97 8.84
C LEU A 858 27.16 -14.75 9.74
N PHE A 859 26.89 -13.60 9.14
CA PHE A 859 26.70 -12.33 9.83
C PHE A 859 25.86 -11.34 9.01
N GLN A 860 25.27 -10.37 9.72
CA GLN A 860 24.54 -9.22 9.18
C GLN A 860 25.18 -7.95 9.73
N CYS A 861 25.36 -6.96 8.86
CA CYS A 861 25.96 -5.66 9.21
C CYS A 861 25.31 -4.57 8.37
N GLY A 862 24.65 -3.58 8.98
CA GLY A 862 23.91 -2.59 8.20
C GLY A 862 23.14 -1.55 9.01
N VAL A 863 22.24 -0.88 8.31
CA VAL A 863 21.24 0.04 8.89
C VAL A 863 19.86 -0.57 8.73
N GLU A 864 19.09 -0.58 9.82
CA GLU A 864 17.73 -1.12 9.88
C GLU A 864 16.77 -0.04 10.39
N MET A 865 15.78 0.32 9.57
CA MET A 865 14.61 1.08 10.01
C MET A 865 13.53 0.12 10.46
N LYS A 866 13.05 0.28 11.69
CA LYS A 866 11.94 -0.49 12.26
C LYS A 866 10.77 0.42 12.56
N THR A 867 9.63 0.16 11.95
CA THR A 867 8.36 0.85 12.20
C THR A 867 7.32 -0.17 12.67
N LYS A 868 6.76 0.05 13.85
CA LYS A 868 5.68 -0.75 14.43
C LYS A 868 4.42 0.09 14.55
N MET A 869 3.32 -0.38 13.99
CA MET A 869 2.01 0.24 14.09
C MET A 869 1.08 -0.69 14.84
N VAL A 870 0.50 -0.23 15.94
CA VAL A 870 -0.43 -1.00 16.76
C VAL A 870 -1.78 -0.32 16.72
N THR A 871 -2.85 -1.10 16.58
CA THR A 871 -4.22 -0.65 16.75
C THR A 871 -4.95 -1.67 17.60
N GLY A 872 -5.62 -1.23 18.65
CA GLY A 872 -6.33 -2.10 19.57
C GLY A 872 -7.62 -1.44 20.02
N LEU A 873 -8.74 -2.10 19.75
CA LEU A 873 -10.08 -1.64 20.13
C LEU A 873 -10.70 -2.70 21.05
N PRO A 874 -10.51 -2.59 22.38
CA PRO A 874 -11.30 -3.35 23.34
C PRO A 874 -12.72 -2.74 23.45
N TRP A 875 -13.72 -3.58 23.66
CA TRP A 875 -15.07 -3.13 24.00
C TRP A 875 -15.71 -4.04 25.03
N GLU A 876 -16.49 -3.43 25.92
CA GLU A 876 -17.39 -4.12 26.83
C GLU A 876 -18.69 -3.32 26.89
N PHE A 877 -19.78 -3.89 26.40
CA PHE A 877 -21.09 -3.24 26.47
C PHE A 877 -22.24 -4.24 26.61
N GLY A 878 -23.27 -3.79 27.31
CA GLY A 878 -24.56 -4.47 27.41
C GLY A 878 -25.58 -3.78 26.50
N LEU A 879 -26.31 -4.53 25.69
CA LEU A 879 -27.37 -4.03 24.81
C LEU A 879 -28.70 -4.67 25.20
N LYS A 880 -29.69 -3.86 25.57
CA LYS A 880 -31.05 -4.29 25.84
C LYS A 880 -31.98 -3.76 24.75
N ILE A 881 -32.58 -4.67 24.01
CA ILE A 881 -33.45 -4.39 22.86
C ILE A 881 -34.87 -4.81 23.23
N ASN A 882 -35.81 -3.86 23.22
CA ASN A 882 -37.24 -4.14 23.25
C ASN A 882 -37.86 -3.66 21.93
N ILE A 883 -38.04 -4.59 21.00
CA ILE A 883 -38.57 -4.29 19.66
C ILE A 883 -40.04 -3.84 19.75
N LYS A 884 -40.83 -4.42 20.67
CA LYS A 884 -42.25 -4.08 20.87
C LYS A 884 -42.46 -2.65 21.34
N GLU A 885 -41.59 -2.16 22.22
CA GLU A 885 -41.63 -0.78 22.74
C GLU A 885 -40.75 0.19 21.94
N GLN A 886 -40.09 -0.29 20.87
CA GLN A 886 -39.06 0.47 20.13
C GLN A 886 -38.04 1.17 21.05
N LYS A 887 -37.66 0.46 22.12
CA LYS A 887 -36.75 0.94 23.15
C LYS A 887 -35.43 0.19 23.05
N TYR A 888 -34.35 0.94 22.82
CA TYR A 888 -33.00 0.43 22.69
C TYR A 888 -32.12 1.07 23.76
N GLN A 889 -31.49 0.24 24.59
CA GLN A 889 -30.64 0.70 25.68
C GLN A 889 -29.27 0.06 25.57
N MET A 890 -28.23 0.88 25.45
CA MET A 890 -26.84 0.47 25.43
C MET A 890 -26.16 0.97 26.71
N ASN A 891 -25.58 0.05 27.46
CA ASN A 891 -24.80 0.34 28.66
C ASN A 891 -23.32 0.11 28.35
N LEU A 892 -22.53 1.16 28.50
CA LEU A 892 -21.09 1.19 28.30
C LEU A 892 -20.40 1.36 29.64
N THR A 893 -19.28 0.68 29.85
CA THR A 893 -18.41 0.92 31.00
C THR A 893 -17.38 1.99 30.63
N PRO A 894 -17.24 3.09 31.39
CA PRO A 894 -16.17 4.07 31.16
C PRO A 894 -14.79 3.41 31.23
N SER A 895 -13.83 3.92 30.47
CA SER A 895 -12.44 3.44 30.57
C SER A 895 -11.88 3.75 31.94
N LYS A 896 -11.45 2.71 32.67
CA LYS A 896 -10.83 2.84 34.01
C LYS A 896 -9.30 2.95 33.94
N THR A 897 -8.73 2.61 32.79
CA THR A 897 -7.29 2.56 32.55
C THR A 897 -6.95 3.30 31.26
N ASP A 898 -5.69 3.69 31.14
CA ASP A 898 -5.17 4.25 29.90
C ASP A 898 -5.13 3.16 28.83
N THR A 899 -5.90 3.36 27.76
CA THR A 899 -6.03 2.41 26.66
C THR A 899 -5.45 3.03 25.40
N GLU A 900 -4.32 2.49 24.92
CA GLU A 900 -3.73 2.92 23.65
C GLU A 900 -4.51 2.30 22.49
N LEU A 901 -5.27 3.14 21.76
CA LEU A 901 -6.13 2.70 20.66
C LEU A 901 -5.36 2.59 19.35
N PHE A 902 -4.40 3.48 19.15
CA PHE A 902 -3.50 3.48 18.00
C PHE A 902 -2.13 4.01 18.41
N SER A 903 -1.06 3.37 17.92
CA SER A 903 0.28 3.93 18.02
C SER A 903 1.17 3.58 16.83
N VAL A 904 2.12 4.47 16.57
CA VAL A 904 3.20 4.29 15.60
C VAL A 904 4.50 4.56 16.34
N ASN A 905 5.41 3.60 16.32
CA ASN A 905 6.77 3.74 16.83
C ASN A 905 7.75 3.44 15.70
N SER A 906 8.64 4.36 15.38
CA SER A 906 9.64 4.21 14.33
C SER A 906 11.01 4.68 14.79
N ASN A 907 12.06 3.91 14.51
CA ASN A 907 13.45 4.30 14.75
C ASN A 907 14.40 3.61 13.75
N VAL A 908 15.62 4.13 13.65
CA VAL A 908 16.68 3.62 12.75
C VAL A 908 17.87 3.20 13.58
N PHE A 909 18.39 2.00 13.31
CA PHE A 909 19.44 1.35 14.09
C PHE A 909 20.62 0.99 13.20
N ALA A 910 21.83 1.13 13.73
CA ALA A 910 22.99 0.38 13.25
C ALA A 910 22.88 -1.03 13.84
N VAL A 911 22.94 -2.05 12.98
CA VAL A 911 22.73 -3.44 13.37
C VAL A 911 23.91 -4.30 13.00
N LEU A 912 24.33 -5.13 13.95
CA LEU A 912 25.33 -6.16 13.74
C LEU A 912 24.91 -7.45 14.43
N ARG A 913 24.83 -8.54 13.67
CA ARG A 913 24.44 -9.87 14.16
C ARG A 913 25.44 -10.88 13.63
N ASN A 914 25.84 -11.86 14.45
CA ASN A 914 26.66 -12.98 14.01
C ASN A 914 26.02 -14.30 14.45
N ILE A 915 26.16 -15.35 13.63
CA ILE A 915 25.46 -16.63 13.85
C ILE A 915 26.05 -17.46 15.01
N GLU A 916 27.31 -17.23 15.38
CA GLU A 916 28.02 -17.96 16.42
C GLU A 916 27.69 -17.45 17.84
N ASP A 917 27.24 -16.20 17.94
CA ASP A 917 26.84 -15.49 19.16
C ASP A 917 25.56 -14.66 18.93
N PRO A 918 24.40 -15.29 18.61
CA PRO A 918 23.17 -14.56 18.28
C PRO A 918 22.67 -13.66 19.43
N SER A 919 22.95 -14.05 20.69
CA SER A 919 22.58 -13.30 21.89
C SER A 919 23.39 -12.02 22.10
N LEU A 920 24.53 -11.86 21.39
CA LEU A 920 25.39 -10.67 21.46
C LEU A 920 25.13 -9.71 20.28
N SER A 921 23.95 -9.79 19.66
CA SER A 921 23.56 -8.86 18.60
C SER A 921 23.65 -7.41 19.08
N LYS A 922 24.36 -6.57 18.34
CA LYS A 922 24.50 -5.14 18.61
C LYS A 922 23.45 -4.39 17.79
N ILE A 923 22.46 -3.82 18.45
CA ILE A 923 21.41 -2.99 17.83
C ILE A 923 21.47 -1.65 18.53
N THR A 924 22.14 -0.68 17.90
CA THR A 924 22.38 0.63 18.49
C THR A 924 21.58 1.68 17.73
N PRO A 925 20.76 2.52 18.40
CA PRO A 925 20.09 3.63 17.75
C PRO A 925 21.10 4.47 16.97
N MET A 926 20.79 4.80 15.71
CA MET A 926 21.72 5.53 14.85
C MET A 926 22.02 6.93 15.40
N MET A 927 21.02 7.52 16.07
CA MET A 927 21.16 8.71 16.89
C MET A 927 21.37 8.30 18.35
N PRO A 928 22.54 8.54 18.95
CA PRO A 928 22.78 8.26 20.36
C PRO A 928 21.88 9.15 21.24
N GLU A 929 21.49 8.64 22.41
CA GLU A 929 20.86 9.48 23.44
C GLU A 929 21.94 10.39 24.02
N SER A 930 21.63 11.68 24.21
CA SER A 930 22.56 12.62 24.83
C SER A 930 22.86 12.16 26.25
N GLU A 931 24.10 11.75 26.52
CA GLU A 931 24.61 11.68 27.89
C GLU A 931 24.56 13.10 28.46
N ASP A 932 23.93 13.26 29.63
CA ASP A 932 24.04 14.49 30.45
C ASP A 932 25.52 14.73 30.76
N SER A 933 26.23 15.41 29.86
CA SER A 933 27.67 15.63 29.95
C SER A 933 27.93 16.85 30.83
N GLN A 934 27.75 16.68 32.14
CA GLN A 934 28.53 17.45 33.10
C GLN A 934 29.96 16.89 33.09
N GLN A 935 30.88 17.49 32.33
CA GLN A 935 32.28 17.76 32.75
C GLN A 935 33.20 18.15 31.57
N GLY A 936 33.71 19.39 31.64
CA GLY A 936 35.03 19.87 31.13
C GLY A 936 35.15 20.13 29.63
N LEU A 937 35.84 21.15 29.12
CA LEU A 937 36.55 22.34 29.62
C LEU A 937 36.61 23.34 28.42
N PRO A 938 36.72 24.66 28.65
CA PRO A 938 36.63 25.66 27.59
C PRO A 938 38.02 26.00 27.02
N LEU A 939 38.18 26.01 25.69
CA LEU A 939 39.34 26.64 25.06
C LEU A 939 39.02 27.34 23.72
N ALA A 940 39.09 28.67 23.82
CA ALA A 940 39.49 29.68 22.83
C ALA A 940 38.64 29.90 21.56
N ARG A 941 37.73 30.88 21.68
CA ARG A 941 37.24 31.76 20.60
C ARG A 941 38.34 32.69 20.08
N ILE A 942 38.45 32.83 18.76
CA ILE A 942 38.91 34.04 18.02
C ILE A 942 37.99 34.13 16.77
N ILE A 943 36.88 34.90 16.78
CA ILE A 943 36.68 36.29 16.26
C ILE A 943 36.75 36.29 14.70
N LEU A 944 35.70 36.53 13.86
CA LEU A 944 34.57 37.51 13.81
C LEU A 944 33.58 37.15 12.62
N PRO A 945 32.40 37.80 12.37
CA PRO A 945 31.08 37.24 12.72
C PRO A 945 29.91 37.38 11.67
N THR A 946 28.71 36.95 12.10
CA THR A 946 27.31 37.27 11.69
C THR A 946 26.79 36.67 10.37
N SER A 947 25.74 35.82 10.33
CA SER A 947 24.42 35.97 10.98
C SER A 947 23.57 34.66 11.00
N ARG A 948 22.71 34.55 12.03
CA ARG A 948 21.73 33.50 12.41
C ARG A 948 22.28 32.31 13.21
N ASP A 949 21.84 32.29 14.47
CA ASP A 949 22.18 31.38 15.56
C ASP A 949 22.09 29.90 15.18
N GLU A 950 23.24 29.25 15.02
CA GLU A 950 23.42 27.83 15.27
C GLU A 950 23.65 27.63 16.77
N GLN A 951 22.57 27.58 17.54
CA GLN A 951 22.60 26.91 18.85
C GLN A 951 22.39 25.41 18.62
N SER A 952 23.38 24.62 19.04
CA SER A 952 23.38 23.17 18.99
C SER A 952 22.34 22.57 19.96
N GLU A 953 21.06 22.61 19.59
CA GLU A 953 20.01 21.93 20.34
C GLU A 953 19.42 20.80 19.49
N ASN A 954 19.52 19.56 20.00
CA ASN A 954 18.68 18.45 19.55
C ASN A 954 17.22 18.88 19.71
N SER A 955 16.48 19.02 18.60
CA SER A 955 15.06 19.37 18.66
C SER A 955 14.25 18.14 19.10
N GLU A 956 14.10 17.96 20.41
CA GLU A 956 13.11 17.03 20.96
C GLU A 956 11.74 17.71 20.92
N VAL A 957 10.86 17.21 20.06
CA VAL A 957 9.48 17.69 19.97
C VAL A 957 8.59 16.73 20.74
N LYS A 958 8.10 17.16 21.91
CA LYS A 958 7.07 16.46 22.67
C LYS A 958 5.78 17.28 22.62
N PHE A 959 4.71 16.65 22.16
CA PHE A 959 3.39 17.24 22.08
C PHE A 959 2.37 16.32 22.74
N ARG A 960 1.52 16.88 23.60
CA ARG A 960 0.36 16.19 24.17
C ARG A 960 -0.85 17.11 24.14
N GLN A 961 -1.95 16.63 23.59
CA GLN A 961 -3.24 17.34 23.60
C GLN A 961 -4.36 16.37 23.95
N CYS A 962 -5.24 16.79 24.86
CA CYS A 962 -6.37 15.97 25.30
C CYS A 962 -7.71 16.72 25.12
N ALA A 963 -8.74 16.00 24.71
CA ALA A 963 -10.13 16.43 24.73
C ALA A 963 -10.88 15.63 25.81
N GLU A 964 -11.36 16.31 26.86
CA GLU A 964 -12.01 15.68 28.01
C GLU A 964 -13.54 15.73 27.91
N ALA A 965 -14.19 14.57 28.07
CA ALA A 965 -15.63 14.44 28.24
C ALA A 965 -15.96 14.13 29.71
N LYS A 966 -15.84 15.15 30.58
CA LYS A 966 -15.94 15.00 32.05
C LYS A 966 -17.24 14.34 32.53
N ILE A 967 -18.37 14.63 31.87
CA ILE A 967 -19.69 14.03 32.17
C ILE A 967 -19.68 12.51 32.03
N TYR A 968 -18.87 11.99 31.11
CA TYR A 968 -18.75 10.55 30.83
C TYR A 968 -17.47 9.93 31.41
N GLY A 969 -16.67 10.71 32.14
CA GLY A 969 -15.47 10.22 32.84
C GLY A 969 -14.33 9.79 31.93
N THR A 970 -14.32 10.21 30.66
CA THR A 970 -13.30 9.78 29.68
C THR A 970 -12.65 10.97 28.99
N ALA A 971 -11.39 10.81 28.58
CA ALA A 971 -10.62 11.77 27.82
C ALA A 971 -9.93 11.08 26.64
N ILE A 972 -9.84 11.78 25.52
CA ILE A 972 -9.10 11.33 24.34
C ILE A 972 -7.83 12.15 24.25
N CYS A 973 -6.68 11.49 24.28
CA CYS A 973 -5.37 12.14 24.26
C CYS A 973 -4.56 11.73 23.02
N ILE A 974 -3.93 12.71 22.39
CA ILE A 974 -2.93 12.54 21.34
C ILE A 974 -1.58 12.88 21.95
N GLU A 975 -0.64 11.96 21.85
CA GLU A 975 0.76 12.15 22.25
C GLU A 975 1.66 11.93 21.04
N ALA A 976 2.59 12.86 20.80
CA ALA A 976 3.61 12.74 19.78
C ALA A 976 4.98 13.10 20.38
N GLU A 977 5.96 12.26 20.11
CA GLU A 977 7.36 12.47 20.47
C GLU A 977 8.20 12.25 19.22
N ALA A 978 9.04 13.22 18.89
CA ALA A 978 10.02 13.10 17.82
C ALA A 978 11.38 13.58 18.30
N LYS A 979 12.39 12.70 18.20
CA LYS A 979 13.80 13.04 18.38
C LYS A 979 14.46 13.02 16.99
N ARG A 980 14.99 14.16 16.53
CA ARG A 980 15.50 14.36 15.16
C ARG A 980 16.92 14.92 15.16
N SER A 981 17.68 14.62 14.11
CA SER A 981 19.00 15.22 13.89
C SER A 981 18.90 16.62 13.26
N HIS A 982 19.89 17.45 13.55
CA HIS A 982 19.90 18.91 13.35
C HIS A 982 20.13 19.36 11.88
N TYR A 983 19.46 18.74 10.90
CA TYR A 983 19.61 19.10 9.48
C TYR A 983 18.31 18.91 8.64
N LEU A 984 17.13 19.02 9.25
CA LEU A 984 15.83 18.76 8.60
C LEU A 984 15.56 19.64 7.37
N HIS A 985 16.08 20.87 7.34
CA HIS A 985 15.91 21.79 6.22
C HIS A 985 16.82 21.48 5.03
N GLU A 986 17.99 20.88 5.26
CA GLU A 986 18.92 20.48 4.18
C GLU A 986 18.64 19.07 3.67
N TYR A 987 18.15 18.16 4.55
CA TYR A 987 18.03 16.74 4.24
C TYR A 987 16.71 16.12 4.74
N PRO A 988 15.59 16.27 4.00
CA PRO A 988 14.29 15.73 4.38
C PRO A 988 14.20 14.22 4.71
N LEU A 989 15.14 13.36 4.30
CA LEU A 989 15.17 11.97 4.78
C LEU A 989 15.40 11.87 6.30
N TYR A 990 15.92 12.93 6.92
CA TYR A 990 16.19 13.01 8.36
C TYR A 990 14.89 13.11 9.15
N TYR A 991 13.77 13.42 8.50
CA TYR A 991 12.44 13.25 9.08
C TYR A 991 12.16 11.80 9.50
N PHE A 992 12.89 10.81 8.99
CA PHE A 992 12.76 9.42 9.41
C PHE A 992 13.91 8.95 10.31
N LEU A 993 14.99 9.73 10.44
CA LEU A 993 16.11 9.42 11.33
C LEU A 993 15.77 9.85 12.75
N GLY A 994 16.00 8.94 13.70
CA GLY A 994 15.67 9.11 15.11
C GLY A 994 14.29 8.56 15.51
N LEU A 995 13.96 8.71 16.79
CA LEU A 995 12.74 8.16 17.37
C LEU A 995 11.52 8.98 16.94
N THR A 996 10.50 8.28 16.45
CA THR A 996 9.16 8.83 16.23
C THR A 996 8.16 7.98 16.98
N ARG A 997 7.48 8.56 17.96
CA ARG A 997 6.33 7.95 18.62
C ARG A 997 5.12 8.84 18.41
N PHE A 998 4.04 8.25 17.93
CA PHE A 998 2.72 8.87 17.90
C PHE A 998 1.75 7.89 18.55
N SER A 999 0.91 8.36 19.45
CA SER A 999 -0.12 7.53 20.08
C SER A 999 -1.42 8.29 20.29
N TYR A 1000 -2.52 7.58 20.07
CA TYR A 1000 -3.87 7.99 20.33
C TYR A 1000 -4.43 7.11 21.45
N LYS A 1001 -4.75 7.73 22.59
CA LYS A 1001 -5.10 7.07 23.84
C LYS A 1001 -6.47 7.50 24.33
N LEU A 1002 -7.18 6.55 24.93
CA LEU A 1002 -8.38 6.78 25.73
C LEU A 1002 -7.99 6.69 27.21
N GLU A 1003 -8.13 7.78 27.94
CA GLU A 1003 -7.76 7.91 29.36
C GLU A 1003 -9.02 8.17 30.22
N PRO A 1004 -8.98 7.87 31.52
CA PRO A 1004 -9.97 8.39 32.47
C PRO A 1004 -9.87 9.92 32.56
N ALA A 1005 -11.01 10.62 32.59
CA ALA A 1005 -11.02 12.08 32.75
C ALA A 1005 -10.56 12.46 34.16
N LYS A 1006 -9.52 13.29 34.25
CA LYS A 1006 -9.04 13.85 35.52
C LYS A 1006 -10.17 14.68 36.14
N SER A 1007 -10.43 14.54 37.44
CA SER A 1007 -11.47 15.25 38.20
C SER A 1007 -12.94 14.90 37.90
N ALA A 1008 -13.25 13.81 37.20
CA ALA A 1008 -14.63 13.34 37.05
C ALA A 1008 -15.16 12.67 38.34
N LYS A 1009 -16.45 12.86 38.65
CA LYS A 1009 -17.15 12.08 39.69
C LYS A 1009 -17.10 10.58 39.31
N PRO A 1010 -17.09 9.63 40.27
CA PRO A 1010 -17.08 8.21 39.96
C PRO A 1010 -18.34 7.83 39.16
N ILE A 1011 -18.15 7.40 37.91
CA ILE A 1011 -19.22 6.96 37.00
C ILE A 1011 -19.16 5.44 36.90
N GLU A 1012 -20.26 4.77 37.20
CA GLU A 1012 -20.36 3.32 37.09
C GLU A 1012 -20.62 2.86 35.66
N LYS A 1013 -21.51 3.57 34.95
CA LYS A 1013 -21.93 3.23 33.59
C LYS A 1013 -22.40 4.46 32.81
N ILE A 1014 -22.22 4.39 31.49
CA ILE A 1014 -22.80 5.32 30.53
C ILE A 1014 -23.97 4.58 29.87
N GLN A 1015 -25.17 5.13 29.99
CA GLN A 1015 -26.40 4.59 29.45
C GLN A 1015 -26.84 5.46 28.27
N ILE A 1016 -26.88 4.87 27.08
CA ILE A 1016 -27.49 5.45 25.90
C ILE A 1016 -28.85 4.77 25.71
N GLU A 1017 -29.94 5.52 25.89
CA GLU A 1017 -31.30 5.05 25.68
C GLU A 1017 -31.94 5.80 24.51
N VAL A 1018 -32.46 5.06 23.55
CA VAL A 1018 -33.23 5.58 22.42
C VAL A 1018 -34.64 5.00 22.52
N THR A 1019 -35.63 5.89 22.59
CA THR A 1019 -37.05 5.54 22.57
C THR A 1019 -37.71 6.28 21.41
N ALA A 1020 -38.34 5.54 20.50
CA ALA A 1020 -39.19 6.11 19.47
C ALA A 1020 -40.66 6.13 19.95
N GLY A 1021 -41.39 7.21 19.68
CA GLY A 1021 -42.76 7.41 20.15
C GLY A 1021 -43.75 6.38 19.58
N ILE A 1022 -44.35 5.56 20.45
CA ILE A 1022 -45.23 4.43 20.11
C ILE A 1022 -46.55 4.89 19.44
N LYS A 1023 -47.01 6.12 19.72
CA LYS A 1023 -48.34 6.58 19.28
C LYS A 1023 -48.42 7.04 17.82
N HIS A 1024 -47.30 7.46 17.21
CA HIS A 1024 -47.28 7.98 15.84
C HIS A 1024 -46.02 7.56 15.06
N PRO A 1025 -45.87 6.27 14.69
CA PRO A 1025 -44.78 5.82 13.82
C PRO A 1025 -44.76 6.54 12.46
N GLN A 1026 -45.93 7.02 11.99
CA GLN A 1026 -46.05 7.90 10.83
C GLN A 1026 -45.35 9.25 11.04
N ALA A 1027 -45.45 9.87 12.23
CA ALA A 1027 -44.80 11.15 12.51
C ALA A 1027 -43.27 11.05 12.49
N PHE A 1028 -42.69 9.92 12.92
CA PHE A 1028 -41.25 9.66 12.81
C PHE A 1028 -40.82 9.48 11.35
N SER A 1029 -41.59 8.70 10.56
CA SER A 1029 -41.36 8.57 9.11
C SER A 1029 -41.50 9.92 8.39
N GLU A 1030 -42.53 10.69 8.71
CA GLU A 1030 -42.83 12.01 8.14
C GLU A 1030 -41.80 13.06 8.52
N MET A 1031 -41.24 13.01 9.74
CA MET A 1031 -40.12 13.86 10.18
C MET A 1031 -38.83 13.51 9.41
N MET A 1032 -38.55 12.21 9.20
CA MET A 1032 -37.45 11.76 8.35
C MET A 1032 -37.67 12.16 6.87
N ASP A 1033 -38.92 12.11 6.39
CA ASP A 1033 -39.30 12.58 5.05
C ASP A 1033 -39.32 14.10 4.92
N LEU A 1034 -39.59 14.86 5.99
CA LEU A 1034 -39.45 16.31 6.00
C LEU A 1034 -37.98 16.70 5.83
N SER A 1035 -37.08 16.05 6.58
CA SER A 1035 -35.64 16.27 6.42
C SER A 1035 -35.23 16.06 4.96
N ARG A 1036 -35.87 15.11 4.26
CA ARG A 1036 -35.70 14.91 2.81
C ARG A 1036 -36.35 16.01 1.95
N ARG A 1037 -37.61 16.40 2.22
CA ARG A 1037 -38.35 17.42 1.44
C ARG A 1037 -37.65 18.77 1.44
N VAL A 1038 -37.06 19.18 2.56
CA VAL A 1038 -36.22 20.40 2.66
C VAL A 1038 -35.05 20.38 1.65
N PHE A 1039 -34.56 19.20 1.28
CA PHE A 1039 -33.50 19.04 0.28
C PHE A 1039 -34.00 18.61 -1.11
N LYS A 1040 -35.33 18.44 -1.34
CA LYS A 1040 -35.84 17.75 -2.54
C LYS A 1040 -37.05 18.40 -3.24
N ASP A 1041 -37.78 19.35 -2.65
CA ASP A 1041 -38.99 19.91 -3.28
C ASP A 1041 -38.73 21.13 -4.17
N THR A 1042 -38.93 20.97 -5.48
CA THR A 1042 -39.19 22.04 -6.47
C THR A 1042 -39.97 21.45 -7.65
N ARG A 1043 -41.17 20.90 -7.40
CA ARG A 1043 -42.00 20.39 -8.52
C ARG A 1043 -43.46 20.77 -8.51
N ASP A 1044 -44.11 20.91 -7.36
CA ASP A 1044 -45.58 21.02 -7.35
C ASP A 1044 -46.03 22.29 -6.62
N GLU A 1045 -46.05 23.43 -7.34
CA GLU A 1045 -47.02 24.54 -7.19
C GLU A 1045 -46.54 25.76 -8.01
N ILE A 1046 -46.90 25.81 -9.30
CA ILE A 1046 -46.83 27.06 -10.08
C ILE A 1046 -48.10 27.87 -9.73
N THR A 1047 -48.00 28.75 -8.74
CA THR A 1047 -48.98 29.82 -8.52
C THR A 1047 -48.33 31.18 -8.78
N THR A 1048 -49.05 31.97 -9.57
CA THR A 1048 -48.69 33.30 -10.08
C THR A 1048 -48.21 34.24 -8.97
N CYS A 1049 -47.00 34.79 -9.14
CA CYS A 1049 -46.40 35.74 -8.22
C CYS A 1049 -47.15 37.09 -8.23
N ARG A 1050 -47.86 37.42 -7.15
CA ARG A 1050 -48.34 38.77 -6.86
C ARG A 1050 -47.76 39.20 -5.52
N GLU A 1051 -47.01 40.30 -5.50
CA GLU A 1051 -46.45 40.87 -4.26
C GLU A 1051 -47.59 41.33 -3.34
N HIS A 1052 -47.72 40.68 -2.19
CA HIS A 1052 -48.42 41.25 -1.05
C HIS A 1052 -47.41 41.51 0.06
N ASN A 1053 -47.15 42.79 0.32
CA ASN A 1053 -46.48 43.24 1.53
C ASN A 1053 -47.40 42.97 2.74
N LEU A 1054 -47.01 42.04 3.60
CA LEU A 1054 -47.53 41.99 4.96
C LEU A 1054 -46.37 41.92 5.96
N SER A 1055 -46.27 43.01 6.73
CA SER A 1055 -45.63 43.02 8.03
C SER A 1055 -46.42 42.11 8.97
N SER A 1056 -45.79 41.04 9.48
CA SER A 1056 -46.30 40.33 10.66
C SER A 1056 -45.28 40.44 11.78
N SER A 1057 -45.64 41.24 12.78
CA SER A 1057 -45.05 41.26 14.11
C SER A 1057 -45.12 39.87 14.76
N PHE A 1058 -44.10 39.53 15.53
CA PHE A 1058 -44.07 38.35 16.38
C PHE A 1058 -45.20 38.46 17.42
N LEU A 1059 -46.18 37.56 17.35
CA LEU A 1059 -47.04 37.27 18.48
C LEU A 1059 -46.33 36.25 19.36
N ALA A 1060 -45.79 36.74 20.46
CA ALA A 1060 -45.45 35.93 21.62
C ALA A 1060 -46.73 35.44 22.28
N ASN A 1061 -46.67 34.21 22.81
CA ASN A 1061 -47.62 33.58 23.72
C ASN A 1061 -49.04 33.32 23.17
N GLN A 1062 -49.23 32.14 22.59
CA GLN A 1062 -50.49 31.41 22.74
C GLN A 1062 -50.22 30.10 23.48
N ASP A 1063 -50.71 30.05 24.72
CA ASP A 1063 -50.95 28.83 25.49
C ASP A 1063 -51.86 27.90 24.68
N LEU A 1064 -51.33 26.76 24.24
CA LEU A 1064 -52.13 25.57 23.94
C LEU A 1064 -51.75 24.49 24.96
N GLY A 1065 -52.70 24.21 25.87
CA GLY A 1065 -52.54 23.37 27.06
C GLY A 1065 -52.36 21.86 26.84
N THR A 1066 -51.70 21.43 25.76
CA THR A 1066 -51.23 20.04 25.60
C THR A 1066 -49.86 20.06 24.94
N THR A 1067 -48.81 19.77 25.71
CA THR A 1067 -47.47 19.50 25.18
C THR A 1067 -47.55 18.31 24.21
N PRO A 1068 -47.08 18.44 22.96
CA PRO A 1068 -47.14 17.35 21.99
C PRO A 1068 -46.23 16.19 22.40
N ASP A 1069 -46.67 14.96 22.13
CA ASP A 1069 -45.89 13.76 22.44
C ASP A 1069 -44.58 13.74 21.59
N PRO A 1070 -43.42 13.44 22.20
CA PRO A 1070 -42.15 13.43 21.48
C PRO A 1070 -42.05 12.26 20.49
N VAL A 1071 -41.45 12.54 19.34
CA VAL A 1071 -41.27 11.56 18.25
C VAL A 1071 -40.08 10.64 18.53
N VAL A 1072 -38.98 11.22 19.03
CA VAL A 1072 -37.79 10.48 19.47
C VAL A 1072 -37.24 11.14 20.73
N THR A 1073 -36.87 10.29 21.68
CA THR A 1073 -36.11 10.68 22.86
C THR A 1073 -34.80 9.91 22.89
N VAL A 1074 -33.67 10.62 22.95
CA VAL A 1074 -32.33 10.06 23.12
C VAL A 1074 -31.77 10.56 24.44
N LYS A 1075 -31.43 9.65 25.34
CA LYS A 1075 -30.79 9.94 26.63
C LYS A 1075 -29.38 9.38 26.59
N ALA A 1076 -28.39 10.22 26.84
CA ALA A 1076 -26.99 9.82 27.01
C ALA A 1076 -26.54 10.21 28.41
N LEU A 1077 -26.75 9.30 29.37
CA LEU A 1077 -26.60 9.55 30.80
C LEU A 1077 -25.39 8.82 31.36
N SER A 1078 -24.60 9.48 32.19
CA SER A 1078 -23.71 8.84 33.14
C SER A 1078 -24.47 8.59 34.46
N LEU A 1079 -24.25 7.40 35.03
CA LEU A 1079 -24.86 6.99 36.29
C LEU A 1079 -23.78 6.85 37.36
N SER A 1080 -23.94 7.61 38.44
CA SER A 1080 -23.04 7.63 39.61
C SER A 1080 -23.79 7.23 40.89
N PRO A 1081 -23.17 6.50 41.83
CA PRO A 1081 -23.72 6.28 43.17
C PRO A 1081 -23.56 7.56 44.04
N PRO A 1082 -24.57 8.05 44.81
CA PRO A 1082 -25.96 7.64 44.93
C PRO A 1082 -26.89 8.45 43.99
N GLY A 1083 -27.45 7.79 42.96
CA GLY A 1083 -28.71 8.16 42.31
C GLY A 1083 -28.76 9.38 41.38
N LYS A 1084 -27.72 10.20 41.25
CA LYS A 1084 -27.76 11.39 40.36
C LYS A 1084 -27.26 11.04 38.97
N SER A 1085 -28.17 10.98 38.00
CA SER A 1085 -27.84 10.87 36.57
C SER A 1085 -27.38 12.23 36.04
N LEU A 1086 -26.22 12.28 35.40
CA LEU A 1086 -25.75 13.46 34.67
C LEU A 1086 -25.68 13.11 33.18
N GLY A 1087 -25.84 14.06 32.28
CA GLY A 1087 -25.80 13.75 30.86
C GLY A 1087 -26.61 14.69 30.01
N TYR A 1088 -27.06 14.19 28.87
CA TYR A 1088 -27.89 14.95 27.96
C TYR A 1088 -29.14 14.15 27.60
N GLU A 1089 -30.27 14.85 27.57
CA GLU A 1089 -31.52 14.36 27.00
C GLU A 1089 -31.84 15.19 25.77
N ALA A 1090 -31.97 14.53 24.63
CA ALA A 1090 -32.43 15.10 23.39
C ALA A 1090 -33.86 14.63 23.11
N VAL A 1091 -34.77 15.57 22.92
CA VAL A 1091 -36.17 15.32 22.60
C VAL A 1091 -36.50 16.01 21.28
N ALA A 1092 -37.03 15.25 20.33
CA ALA A 1092 -37.47 15.77 19.05
C ALA A 1092 -39.00 15.75 18.97
N PHE A 1093 -39.59 16.88 18.62
CA PHE A 1093 -41.01 17.08 18.38
C PHE A 1093 -41.24 17.35 16.89
N TYR A 1094 -42.34 16.82 16.36
CA TYR A 1094 -42.81 17.11 15.01
C TYR A 1094 -44.27 17.58 15.09
N LEU A 1095 -44.50 18.80 14.63
CA LEU A 1095 -45.79 19.48 14.65
C LEU A 1095 -46.18 19.86 13.22
N PRO A 1096 -46.80 18.95 12.47
CA PRO A 1096 -47.29 19.24 11.13
C PRO A 1096 -48.59 20.07 11.20
N THR A 1097 -48.66 21.14 10.40
CA THR A 1097 -49.89 21.89 10.13
C THR A 1097 -50.16 21.95 8.62
N ALA A 1098 -51.37 22.37 8.23
CA ALA A 1098 -51.79 22.45 6.83
C ALA A 1098 -50.84 23.31 5.96
N GLN A 1099 -50.25 24.37 6.52
CA GLN A 1099 -49.37 25.30 5.78
C GLN A 1099 -47.90 25.22 6.20
N ARG A 1100 -47.57 24.65 7.36
CA ARG A 1100 -46.20 24.64 7.92
C ARG A 1100 -45.86 23.32 8.59
N ASP A 1101 -44.65 22.84 8.38
CA ASP A 1101 -44.07 21.75 9.18
C ASP A 1101 -43.06 22.33 10.15
N ASN A 1102 -43.29 22.12 11.45
CA ASN A 1102 -42.38 22.54 12.51
C ASN A 1102 -41.70 21.32 13.12
N VAL A 1103 -40.37 21.34 13.15
CA VAL A 1103 -39.55 20.41 13.92
C VAL A 1103 -38.86 21.20 15.00
N GLU A 1104 -38.94 20.72 16.23
CA GLU A 1104 -38.25 21.28 17.37
C GLU A 1104 -37.44 20.18 18.03
N MET A 1105 -36.12 20.38 18.13
CA MET A 1105 -35.23 19.50 18.85
C MET A 1105 -34.64 20.26 20.03
N ILE A 1106 -34.87 19.73 21.23
CA ILE A 1106 -34.36 20.30 22.46
C ILE A 1106 -33.36 19.31 23.04
N VAL A 1107 -32.13 19.74 23.21
CA VAL A 1107 -31.10 19.01 23.96
C VAL A 1107 -30.89 19.73 25.28
N SER A 1108 -31.22 19.07 26.38
CA SER A 1108 -31.04 19.62 27.72
C SER A 1108 -29.97 18.84 28.46
N GLU A 1109 -29.12 19.53 29.20
CA GLU A 1109 -28.26 18.89 30.19
C GLU A 1109 -29.14 18.39 31.36
N VAL A 1110 -28.84 17.19 31.85
CA VAL A 1110 -29.56 16.54 32.95
C VAL A 1110 -28.70 16.68 34.22
N GLY A 1111 -29.21 17.39 35.24
CA GLY A 1111 -28.51 17.61 36.52
C GLY A 1111 -29.16 18.71 37.39
N GLU A 1112 -28.85 18.76 38.69
CA GLU A 1112 -29.48 19.71 39.64
C GLU A 1112 -29.13 21.20 39.39
N GLU A 1113 -27.96 21.49 38.81
CA GLU A 1113 -27.51 22.85 38.44
C GLU A 1113 -27.45 23.06 36.91
N ALA A 1114 -28.05 22.15 36.14
CA ALA A 1114 -28.00 22.18 34.68
C ALA A 1114 -28.87 23.32 34.13
N ASN A 1115 -28.22 24.35 33.57
CA ASN A 1115 -28.88 25.46 32.88
C ASN A 1115 -28.62 25.46 31.36
N TRP A 1116 -27.74 24.58 30.89
CA TRP A 1116 -27.37 24.50 29.49
C TRP A 1116 -28.45 23.76 28.69
N LYS A 1117 -28.94 24.42 27.65
CA LYS A 1117 -29.85 23.85 26.67
C LYS A 1117 -29.43 24.24 25.27
N MET A 1118 -29.76 23.40 24.30
CA MET A 1118 -29.69 23.68 22.88
C MET A 1118 -31.06 23.44 22.25
N CYS A 1119 -31.61 24.47 21.63
CA CYS A 1119 -32.92 24.47 21.00
C CYS A 1119 -32.71 24.68 19.51
N ALA A 1120 -33.03 23.67 18.72
CA ALA A 1120 -32.99 23.72 17.27
C ALA A 1120 -34.41 23.68 16.73
N ASN A 1121 -34.85 24.80 16.16
CA ASN A 1121 -36.20 24.95 15.64
C ASN A 1121 -36.09 25.07 14.12
N ALA A 1122 -36.69 24.15 13.39
CA ALA A 1122 -36.79 24.18 11.94
C ALA A 1122 -38.26 24.32 11.54
N ASN A 1123 -38.56 25.32 10.72
CA ASN A 1123 -39.87 25.55 10.14
C ASN A 1123 -39.74 25.48 8.62
N VAL A 1124 -40.62 24.71 7.99
CA VAL A 1124 -40.79 24.66 6.55
C VAL A 1124 -42.15 25.25 6.21
N ASP A 1125 -42.17 26.39 5.55
CA ASP A 1125 -43.38 27.03 5.05
C ASP A 1125 -43.72 26.43 3.67
N LYS A 1126 -44.78 25.63 3.63
CA LYS A 1126 -45.22 24.91 2.43
C LYS A 1126 -45.73 25.89 1.35
N SER A 1127 -46.31 27.02 1.76
CA SER A 1127 -46.94 28.00 0.86
C SER A 1127 -45.96 28.93 0.14
N HIS A 1128 -44.79 29.19 0.74
CA HIS A 1128 -43.79 30.11 0.21
C HIS A 1128 -42.47 29.44 -0.16
N SER A 1129 -42.43 28.09 -0.18
CA SER A 1129 -41.23 27.30 -0.48
C SER A 1129 -39.98 27.84 0.21
N SER A 1130 -40.11 28.05 1.52
CA SER A 1130 -39.05 28.63 2.36
C SER A 1130 -38.87 27.82 3.63
N ALA A 1131 -37.61 27.56 3.98
CA ALA A 1131 -37.23 26.88 5.21
C ALA A 1131 -36.44 27.84 6.09
N LYS A 1132 -36.73 27.84 7.38
CA LYS A 1132 -35.98 28.59 8.40
C LYS A 1132 -35.53 27.60 9.46
N ALA A 1133 -34.23 27.56 9.72
CA ALA A 1133 -33.66 26.86 10.86
C ALA A 1133 -33.08 27.90 11.82
N HIS A 1134 -33.31 27.71 13.11
CA HIS A 1134 -32.79 28.56 14.16
C HIS A 1134 -32.20 27.67 15.26
N LEU A 1135 -30.89 27.71 15.41
CA LEU A 1135 -30.16 27.00 16.44
C LEU A 1135 -29.79 28.00 17.53
N ARG A 1136 -30.21 27.74 18.76
CA ARG A 1136 -29.85 28.53 19.93
C ARG A 1136 -29.28 27.64 21.00
N TRP A 1137 -28.24 28.08 21.70
CA TRP A 1137 -27.63 27.29 22.78
C TRP A 1137 -27.01 28.15 23.88
N GLY A 1138 -26.71 27.52 25.01
CA GLY A 1138 -26.20 28.16 26.22
C GLY A 1138 -27.23 28.12 27.34
N ALA A 1139 -27.17 29.09 28.26
CA ALA A 1139 -28.13 29.17 29.36
C ALA A 1139 -29.55 29.34 28.77
N GLU A 1140 -30.40 28.34 28.97
CA GLU A 1140 -31.80 28.32 28.51
C GLU A 1140 -32.00 28.67 27.02
N CYS A 1141 -31.05 28.30 26.15
CA CYS A 1141 -31.08 28.64 24.72
C CYS A 1141 -31.08 30.15 24.41
N GLN A 1142 -30.43 30.98 25.24
CA GLN A 1142 -30.40 32.43 25.06
C GLN A 1142 -29.00 33.04 24.81
N THR A 1143 -27.92 32.29 25.09
CA THR A 1143 -26.55 32.86 25.05
C THR A 1143 -26.00 33.04 23.63
N TYR A 1144 -26.23 32.05 22.77
CA TYR A 1144 -25.69 32.01 21.41
C TYR A 1144 -26.79 31.62 20.43
N ASP A 1145 -26.77 32.19 19.23
CA ASP A 1145 -27.75 31.91 18.19
C ASP A 1145 -27.14 31.93 16.78
N VAL A 1146 -27.64 31.02 15.95
CA VAL A 1146 -27.41 30.99 14.51
C VAL A 1146 -28.74 30.73 13.83
N SER A 1147 -29.12 31.61 12.90
CA SER A 1147 -30.30 31.44 12.07
C SER A 1147 -29.92 31.28 10.60
N MET A 1148 -30.54 30.31 9.96
CA MET A 1148 -30.43 30.05 8.53
C MET A 1148 -31.81 30.16 7.91
N LYS A 1149 -31.93 30.96 6.86
CA LYS A 1149 -33.12 31.04 6.02
C LYS A 1149 -32.75 30.60 4.62
N VAL A 1150 -33.48 29.63 4.09
CA VAL A 1150 -33.47 29.24 2.69
C VAL A 1150 -34.80 29.66 2.09
N SER A 1151 -34.77 30.37 0.99
CA SER A 1151 -35.98 30.73 0.24
C SER A 1151 -35.73 30.58 -1.24
N SER A 1152 -36.72 30.07 -1.96
CA SER A 1152 -36.81 30.30 -3.39
C SER A 1152 -37.18 31.77 -3.63
N ALA A 1153 -36.51 32.43 -4.57
CA ALA A 1153 -36.87 33.78 -5.01
C ALA A 1153 -36.94 33.79 -6.54
N CYS A 1154 -38.03 34.32 -7.09
CA CYS A 1154 -38.12 34.64 -8.52
C CYS A 1154 -37.49 36.03 -8.72
N GLN A 1155 -36.36 36.09 -9.42
CA GLN A 1155 -35.85 37.37 -9.90
C GLN A 1155 -36.73 37.88 -11.07
N PRO A 1156 -36.74 39.19 -11.36
CA PRO A 1156 -37.54 39.77 -12.45
C PRO A 1156 -37.31 39.13 -13.83
N GLU A 1157 -36.17 38.46 -14.02
CA GLU A 1157 -35.77 37.78 -15.24
C GLU A 1157 -35.95 36.25 -15.16
N SER A 1158 -37.16 35.74 -14.95
CA SER A 1158 -37.61 34.34 -15.20
C SER A 1158 -36.78 33.14 -14.67
N LYS A 1159 -35.67 33.34 -13.94
CA LYS A 1159 -34.78 32.30 -13.45
C LYS A 1159 -35.07 32.04 -11.99
N THR A 1160 -35.50 30.82 -11.67
CA THR A 1160 -35.66 30.42 -10.27
C THR A 1160 -34.29 30.49 -9.58
N SER A 1161 -34.25 31.08 -8.39
CA SER A 1161 -33.03 31.25 -7.62
C SER A 1161 -33.23 30.73 -6.21
N LEU A 1162 -32.22 30.04 -5.70
CA LEU A 1162 -32.18 29.60 -4.32
C LEU A 1162 -31.30 30.57 -3.55
N TYR A 1163 -31.92 31.25 -2.59
CA TYR A 1163 -31.26 32.23 -1.75
C TYR A 1163 -31.15 31.68 -0.33
N THR A 1164 -29.92 31.46 0.11
CA THR A 1164 -29.60 31.02 1.46
C THR A 1164 -28.93 32.16 2.21
N LYS A 1165 -29.43 32.47 3.40
CA LYS A 1165 -28.92 33.52 4.26
C LYS A 1165 -28.67 32.95 5.65
N ILE A 1166 -27.43 33.05 6.11
CA ILE A 1166 -27.03 32.66 7.47
C ILE A 1166 -26.71 33.94 8.24
N LYS A 1167 -27.24 34.06 9.45
CA LYS A 1167 -26.95 35.10 10.43
C LYS A 1167 -26.53 34.45 11.73
N TRP A 1168 -25.63 35.09 12.45
CA TRP A 1168 -25.21 34.62 13.77
C TRP A 1168 -25.13 35.79 14.75
N GLY A 1169 -25.50 35.54 16.01
CA GLY A 1169 -25.41 36.52 17.09
C GLY A 1169 -24.03 36.50 17.74
N ALA A 1170 -24.00 36.38 19.07
CA ALA A 1170 -22.77 36.08 19.78
C ALA A 1170 -22.37 34.61 19.51
N LEU A 1171 -21.06 34.34 19.41
CA LEU A 1171 -20.51 32.99 19.30
C LEU A 1171 -19.42 32.77 20.35
N PRO A 1172 -19.23 31.54 20.87
CA PRO A 1172 -18.16 31.25 21.83
C PRO A 1172 -16.78 31.53 21.25
N SER A 1173 -15.79 31.85 22.09
CA SER A 1173 -14.41 32.14 21.67
C SER A 1173 -13.76 31.00 20.89
N VAL A 1174 -14.13 29.73 21.14
CA VAL A 1174 -13.65 28.56 20.39
C VAL A 1174 -14.08 28.58 18.90
N PHE A 1175 -15.19 29.26 18.56
CA PHE A 1175 -15.65 29.42 17.18
C PHE A 1175 -14.93 30.55 16.42
N THR A 1176 -13.95 31.22 17.02
CA THR A 1176 -13.02 32.12 16.30
C THR A 1176 -12.16 31.38 15.26
N ILE A 1177 -12.06 30.05 15.32
CA ILE A 1177 -11.52 29.20 14.23
C ILE A 1177 -12.28 29.43 12.91
N GLY A 1178 -13.56 29.79 12.96
CA GLY A 1178 -14.35 30.20 11.79
C GLY A 1178 -13.83 31.49 11.13
N GLN A 1179 -13.20 32.40 11.89
CA GLN A 1179 -12.50 33.56 11.34
C GLN A 1179 -11.22 33.14 10.62
N THR A 1180 -10.52 32.10 11.10
CA THR A 1180 -9.38 31.50 10.38
C THR A 1180 -9.82 30.89 9.04
N ILE A 1181 -11.01 30.28 8.96
CA ILE A 1181 -11.58 29.78 7.68
C ILE A 1181 -11.78 30.94 6.68
N GLN A 1182 -12.16 32.14 7.13
CA GLN A 1182 -12.31 33.31 6.27
C GLN A 1182 -11.00 33.71 5.57
N GLU A 1183 -9.84 33.47 6.20
CA GLU A 1183 -8.51 33.72 5.61
C GLU A 1183 -8.16 32.73 4.48
N TYR A 1184 -8.68 31.50 4.52
CA TYR A 1184 -8.45 30.48 3.48
C TYR A 1184 -9.38 30.61 2.27
N ILE A 1185 -10.60 31.16 2.45
CA ILE A 1185 -11.60 31.28 1.38
C ILE A 1185 -11.07 32.02 0.14
N PRO A 1186 -10.29 33.12 0.24
CA PRO A 1186 -9.68 33.77 -0.92
C PRO A 1186 -8.75 32.85 -1.74
N GLY A 1187 -7.88 32.07 -1.07
CA GLY A 1187 -6.98 31.13 -1.75
C GLY A 1187 -7.75 29.97 -2.40
N LEU A 1188 -8.73 29.42 -1.69
CA LEU A 1188 -9.56 28.32 -2.20
C LEU A 1188 -10.43 28.75 -3.38
N SER A 1189 -11.06 29.93 -3.31
CA SER A 1189 -11.89 30.46 -4.40
C SER A 1189 -11.05 30.79 -5.64
N TYR A 1190 -9.83 31.32 -5.48
CA TYR A 1190 -8.88 31.55 -6.59
C TYR A 1190 -8.50 30.24 -7.28
N THR A 1191 -8.08 29.23 -6.52
CA THR A 1191 -7.70 27.91 -7.07
C THR A 1191 -8.86 27.18 -7.74
N MET A 1192 -10.10 27.41 -7.27
CA MET A 1192 -11.32 26.91 -7.90
C MET A 1192 -11.81 27.77 -9.08
N GLY A 1193 -11.11 28.87 -9.42
CA GLY A 1193 -11.42 29.73 -10.56
C GLY A 1193 -12.68 30.58 -10.39
N PHE A 1194 -12.98 31.00 -9.16
CA PHE A 1194 -14.03 31.98 -8.88
C PHE A 1194 -13.49 33.41 -9.03
N TYR A 1195 -14.33 34.32 -9.48
CA TYR A 1195 -14.06 35.75 -9.42
C TYR A 1195 -14.24 36.24 -7.98
N GLN A 1196 -13.37 37.16 -7.56
CA GLN A 1196 -13.38 37.73 -6.22
C GLN A 1196 -13.40 39.25 -6.32
N LYS A 1197 -14.31 39.86 -5.58
CA LYS A 1197 -14.41 41.31 -5.41
C LYS A 1197 -14.37 41.67 -3.94
N TYR A 1198 -13.50 42.58 -3.55
CA TYR A 1198 -13.51 43.15 -2.21
C TYR A 1198 -14.74 44.06 -2.07
N GLU A 1199 -15.62 43.75 -1.12
CA GLU A 1199 -16.90 44.43 -0.92
C GLU A 1199 -17.33 44.26 0.54
N LYS A 1200 -17.59 45.38 1.25
CA LYS A 1200 -17.96 45.36 2.66
C LYS A 1200 -19.43 44.94 2.82
N ASN A 1201 -19.67 43.68 3.12
CA ASN A 1201 -20.97 43.08 3.45
C ASN A 1201 -21.21 43.10 4.98
N PRO A 1202 -22.42 42.80 5.48
CA PRO A 1202 -22.71 42.80 6.92
C PRO A 1202 -21.84 41.81 7.71
N GLU A 1203 -21.26 42.25 8.84
CA GLU A 1203 -20.20 41.53 9.58
C GLU A 1203 -20.63 40.19 10.20
N ARG A 1204 -21.90 40.01 10.52
CA ARG A 1204 -22.43 38.77 11.12
C ARG A 1204 -23.43 38.05 10.21
N GLN A 1205 -23.11 38.03 8.92
CA GLN A 1205 -23.97 37.46 7.92
C GLN A 1205 -23.17 36.89 6.75
N ALA A 1206 -23.62 35.75 6.24
CA ALA A 1206 -23.21 35.22 4.94
C ALA A 1206 -24.45 34.95 4.10
N ALA A 1207 -24.36 35.21 2.79
CA ALA A 1207 -25.44 34.91 1.86
C ALA A 1207 -24.91 34.17 0.64
N VAL A 1208 -25.62 33.13 0.22
CA VAL A 1208 -25.33 32.37 -1.00
C VAL A 1208 -26.55 32.47 -1.89
N THR A 1209 -26.34 32.87 -3.13
CA THR A 1209 -27.34 32.85 -4.19
C THR A 1209 -26.90 31.83 -5.23
N VAL A 1210 -27.77 30.87 -5.50
CA VAL A 1210 -27.59 29.89 -6.57
C VAL A 1210 -28.70 30.13 -7.58
N VAL A 1211 -28.34 30.42 -8.82
CA VAL A 1211 -29.29 30.64 -9.92
C VAL A 1211 -29.07 29.56 -10.95
N ALA A 1212 -30.10 28.80 -11.32
CA ALA A 1212 -29.94 27.87 -12.43
C ALA A 1212 -29.72 28.69 -13.73
N SER A 1213 -28.59 28.47 -14.39
CA SER A 1213 -28.28 29.10 -15.67
C SER A 1213 -28.70 28.21 -16.85
N SER A 1214 -28.80 26.90 -16.65
CA SER A 1214 -29.41 25.93 -17.56
C SER A 1214 -29.90 24.69 -16.79
N THR A 1215 -30.48 23.70 -17.48
CA THR A 1215 -30.81 22.39 -16.88
C THR A 1215 -29.58 21.64 -16.34
N GLU A 1216 -28.38 21.97 -16.82
CA GLU A 1216 -27.13 21.31 -16.44
C GLU A 1216 -26.13 22.22 -15.71
N THR A 1217 -26.39 23.52 -15.59
CA THR A 1217 -25.45 24.48 -14.99
C THR A 1217 -26.13 25.49 -14.06
N PHE A 1218 -25.39 25.97 -13.06
CA PHE A 1218 -25.83 27.04 -12.18
C PHE A 1218 -24.76 28.12 -11.99
N ASP A 1219 -25.21 29.32 -11.66
CA ASP A 1219 -24.38 30.44 -11.26
C ASP A 1219 -24.43 30.56 -9.74
N MET A 1220 -23.27 30.74 -9.12
CA MET A 1220 -23.13 30.86 -7.67
C MET A 1220 -22.54 32.20 -7.31
N LYS A 1221 -23.18 32.89 -6.36
CA LYS A 1221 -22.69 34.13 -5.76
C LYS A 1221 -22.69 33.99 -4.24
N VAL A 1222 -21.55 34.21 -3.62
CA VAL A 1222 -21.33 34.14 -2.17
C VAL A 1222 -20.94 35.52 -1.67
N LYS A 1223 -21.68 36.03 -0.69
CA LYS A 1223 -21.36 37.27 0.03
C LYS A 1223 -20.93 36.91 1.44
N ILE A 1224 -19.72 37.33 1.80
CA ILE A 1224 -19.13 37.22 3.14
C ILE A 1224 -18.70 38.63 3.60
N PRO A 1225 -18.53 38.89 4.91
CA PRO A 1225 -18.32 40.23 5.46
C PRO A 1225 -17.37 41.16 4.71
N GLU A 1226 -16.25 40.66 4.20
CA GLU A 1226 -15.24 41.50 3.52
C GLU A 1226 -15.21 41.36 1.99
N ARG A 1227 -15.93 40.38 1.42
CA ARG A 1227 -15.82 40.04 -0.01
C ARG A 1227 -17.10 39.47 -0.60
N THR A 1228 -17.22 39.62 -1.91
CA THR A 1228 -18.18 38.90 -2.74
C THR A 1228 -17.41 37.99 -3.70
N ILE A 1229 -17.82 36.74 -3.80
CA ILE A 1229 -17.21 35.71 -4.64
C ILE A 1229 -18.27 35.20 -5.61
N ASP A 1230 -17.97 35.10 -6.89
CA ASP A 1230 -18.92 34.58 -7.86
C ASP A 1230 -18.29 33.73 -8.95
N LYS A 1231 -19.08 32.82 -9.50
CA LYS A 1231 -18.72 31.99 -10.64
C LYS A 1231 -19.98 31.56 -11.38
N LYS A 1232 -19.93 31.67 -12.71
CA LYS A 1232 -21.04 31.33 -13.60
C LYS A 1232 -20.82 29.98 -14.27
N ALA A 1233 -21.90 29.39 -14.78
CA ALA A 1233 -21.93 28.16 -15.55
C ALA A 1233 -21.22 26.97 -14.86
N ILE A 1234 -21.43 26.80 -13.55
CA ILE A 1234 -20.92 25.69 -12.78
C ILE A 1234 -21.74 24.43 -13.14
N PRO A 1235 -21.12 23.33 -13.62
CA PRO A 1235 -21.86 22.10 -13.93
C PRO A 1235 -22.53 21.53 -12.69
N SER A 1236 -23.83 21.27 -12.77
CA SER A 1236 -24.61 20.67 -11.68
C SER A 1236 -24.39 19.16 -11.64
N PRO A 1237 -24.28 18.53 -10.45
CA PRO A 1237 -24.18 17.08 -10.35
C PRO A 1237 -25.48 16.35 -10.71
N ILE A 1238 -26.60 17.07 -10.80
CA ILE A 1238 -27.95 16.54 -11.05
C ILE A 1238 -28.67 17.56 -11.97
N GLU A 1239 -29.48 17.10 -12.93
CA GLU A 1239 -30.27 18.02 -13.78
C GLU A 1239 -31.21 18.87 -12.91
N LEU A 1240 -31.15 20.18 -13.11
CA LEU A 1240 -31.97 21.20 -12.48
C LEU A 1240 -33.31 21.29 -13.24
N VAL A 1241 -34.09 20.21 -13.23
CA VAL A 1241 -35.41 20.18 -13.90
C VAL A 1241 -36.42 20.99 -13.10
N GLY A 1242 -37.09 21.95 -13.74
CA GLY A 1242 -38.09 22.84 -13.13
C GLY A 1242 -37.78 24.35 -13.23
N PHE A 1243 -36.71 24.73 -13.92
CA PHE A 1243 -36.27 26.13 -14.13
C PHE A 1243 -36.49 26.59 -15.59
N GLU A 1244 -37.50 26.07 -16.28
CA GLU A 1244 -37.77 26.42 -17.68
C GLU A 1244 -38.21 27.88 -17.82
N ALA A 1245 -37.46 28.64 -18.63
CA ALA A 1245 -37.88 29.93 -19.12
C ALA A 1245 -39.07 29.76 -20.07
N VAL A 1246 -40.24 30.23 -19.64
CA VAL A 1246 -41.39 30.45 -20.51
C VAL A 1246 -41.06 31.62 -21.45
N ASN A 1247 -40.71 31.31 -22.70
CA ASN A 1247 -41.10 31.98 -23.97
C ASN A 1247 -39.98 31.96 -25.01
N LEU A 1248 -40.16 31.11 -26.03
CA LEU A 1248 -39.66 31.34 -27.39
C LEU A 1248 -40.84 31.16 -28.36
N THR A 1249 -41.58 32.24 -28.56
CA THR A 1249 -42.38 32.47 -29.78
C THR A 1249 -42.18 33.93 -30.19
N THR A 1250 -41.14 34.16 -30.97
CA THR A 1250 -41.11 34.86 -32.27
C THR A 1250 -39.70 34.80 -32.81
#